data_AF-A0A4Y9MBC0-F1
#
_entry.id   AF-A0A4Y9MBC0-F1
#
_cell.length_a   1.000
_cell.length_b   1.000
_cell.length_c   1.000
_cell.angle_alpha   90.00
_cell.angle_beta   90.00
_cell.angle_gamma   90.00
#
_symmetry.space_group_name_H-M   'P 1'
#
loop_
_entity.id
_entity.type
_entity.pdbx_description
1 polymer ?
#
loop_
_entity_poly.entity_id
_entity_poly.type
_entity_poly.pdbx_seq_one_letter_code
_entity_poly.pdbx_strand_id
1 'polypeptide(L)'
;AAAVAGTRTVGTLVTGADPLPDGRLRGLADAARGMVEPPPERHTRRLWADRGRVQVELCAPAAEGTPEVRRALRRHLERLEGVEWAAVNDVVGRVLVAFDERQVTPADLVGAVTAIEQARGGTGLSPEQPDHPADLEPLMAAAVAAAVDLAAVGVACVAKVLPVPALSRHATLAVALLDSQTRLRQALAGRVGPVGADLAITSLSALLHALTQSPTVPALNAAAALQEVVEVRARRQVWRRREWELCRPEPEGGSAGSLPPPGPRPRPLPPGPVEIHSARLAPMELGAALGLLALTGRPGRSADLMKVLTPRAAVLGRDAFAATLDLLLCRRGVLPMDGSAYRRLDRVDAVVVDGDALCTGPPVVLEASAQAEGWDDARVWSAAARLVGAFEGDEPVGRLRLGPARDAPDAPGATVHAVYEGRRRVGTATVAREPDPHAEALMAVAAAAGHRLVLTAHAGTREVAAAADEVAPADEPLVGTVRRLQDDGHGVLVVSDADGPALLAADVAVAPVRPGRPPAWGADLVTRPGLTDACRIVAATTVARAVSRRSVQAALTGNVLGGLLAAVGSPRRGQRKATTPGKTATIVAMLGGTWAAVRSAGRPVPPPAVHTPWHALDPDEVRHRLAELPDDAERRPRRLLAPVRWAGGLPQVRGPARLVRTVAAELADPLTPVLGTGAAATAMLGEATDAVLVGSVTVGNALVSGLQRLRAETALESLLLEQDVVVHRETDGGREDVPGSALRLGDVVQVEPGDVLACDARLLEAVDLEVDESNLTG
;
A
#
# COMPACT_ATOMS: atom_id res chain seq x y z
N ALA A 1 11.40 -31.75 22.31
CA ALA A 1 10.53 -32.44 21.33
C ALA A 1 9.05 -32.07 21.52
N ALA A 2 8.43 -32.33 22.67
CA ALA A 2 7.00 -32.04 22.91
C ALA A 2 6.62 -30.54 22.78
N ALA A 3 7.48 -29.63 23.27
CA ALA A 3 7.26 -28.19 23.09
C ALA A 3 7.34 -27.74 21.61
N VAL A 4 8.20 -28.39 20.81
CA VAL A 4 8.37 -28.13 19.36
C VAL A 4 7.19 -28.66 18.57
N ALA A 5 6.71 -29.84 18.92
CA ALA A 5 5.49 -30.41 18.35
C ALA A 5 4.30 -29.52 18.72
N GLY A 6 4.19 -29.07 19.98
CA GLY A 6 3.14 -28.15 20.41
C GLY A 6 3.14 -26.82 19.65
N THR A 7 4.30 -26.17 19.50
CA THR A 7 4.40 -24.90 18.75
C THR A 7 4.22 -25.07 17.25
N ARG A 8 4.70 -26.17 16.66
CA ARG A 8 4.40 -26.51 15.26
C ARG A 8 2.93 -26.79 15.07
N THR A 9 2.31 -27.61 15.91
CA THR A 9 0.90 -28.00 15.78
C THR A 9 -0.02 -26.81 16.00
N VAL A 10 0.22 -25.98 17.01
CA VAL A 10 -0.52 -24.71 17.22
C VAL A 10 -0.25 -23.72 16.10
N GLY A 11 1.01 -23.57 15.66
CA GLY A 11 1.37 -22.71 14.53
C GLY A 11 0.71 -23.15 13.22
N THR A 12 0.62 -24.46 12.97
CA THR A 12 0.02 -25.02 11.76
C THR A 12 -1.51 -24.95 11.84
N LEU A 13 -2.11 -25.19 13.01
CA LEU A 13 -3.55 -25.04 13.26
C LEU A 13 -4.04 -23.61 13.12
N VAL A 14 -3.25 -22.63 13.59
CA VAL A 14 -3.62 -21.21 13.57
C VAL A 14 -3.29 -20.55 12.22
N THR A 15 -2.24 -20.99 11.52
CA THR A 15 -1.68 -20.26 10.37
C THR A 15 -1.64 -21.03 9.04
N GLY A 16 -2.05 -22.30 9.01
CA GLY A 16 -2.16 -23.12 7.79
C GLY A 16 -0.84 -23.57 7.16
N ALA A 17 0.33 -23.21 7.71
CA ALA A 17 1.63 -23.80 7.36
C ALA A 17 2.69 -23.54 8.43
N ASP A 18 3.72 -24.40 8.50
CA ASP A 18 4.76 -24.38 9.54
C ASP A 18 5.45 -22.99 9.64
N PRO A 19 5.36 -22.28 10.78
CA PRO A 19 6.10 -21.03 10.99
C PRO A 19 7.62 -21.24 11.12
N LEU A 20 8.09 -22.49 11.18
CA LEU A 20 9.48 -22.91 11.35
C LEU A 20 9.87 -24.00 10.32
N PRO A 21 9.90 -23.69 9.01
CA PRO A 21 10.29 -24.67 8.00
C PRO A 21 11.69 -25.26 8.27
N ASP A 22 12.58 -24.48 8.91
CA ASP A 22 14.00 -24.84 9.13
C ASP A 22 14.31 -25.39 10.54
N GLY A 23 13.30 -25.52 11.42
CA GLY A 23 13.44 -26.19 12.73
C GLY A 23 14.36 -25.52 13.79
N ARG A 24 14.82 -24.27 13.57
CA ARG A 24 15.76 -23.58 14.47
C ARG A 24 15.08 -23.02 15.74
N LEU A 25 14.92 -23.85 16.77
CA LEU A 25 14.36 -23.46 18.08
C LEU A 25 15.12 -22.32 18.78
N ARG A 26 16.43 -22.23 18.56
CA ARG A 26 17.26 -21.16 19.13
C ARG A 26 16.78 -19.78 18.67
N GLY A 27 16.42 -19.63 17.39
CA GLY A 27 15.91 -18.38 16.84
C GLY A 27 14.58 -17.91 17.45
N LEU A 28 13.70 -18.84 17.88
CA LEU A 28 12.49 -18.48 18.62
C LEU A 28 12.81 -17.99 20.04
N ALA A 29 13.72 -18.68 20.72
CA ALA A 29 14.11 -18.33 22.09
C ALA A 29 14.83 -16.97 22.11
N ASP A 30 15.68 -16.71 21.13
CA ASP A 30 16.37 -15.43 20.96
C ASP A 30 15.36 -14.33 20.62
N ALA A 31 14.47 -14.53 19.64
CA ALA A 31 13.41 -13.55 19.35
C ALA A 31 12.50 -13.28 20.56
N ALA A 32 12.10 -14.31 21.31
CA ALA A 32 11.30 -14.14 22.52
C ALA A 32 12.05 -13.37 23.62
N ARG A 33 13.37 -13.56 23.74
CA ARG A 33 14.22 -12.81 24.68
C ARG A 33 14.33 -11.34 24.25
N GLY A 34 14.60 -11.10 22.96
CA GLY A 34 14.70 -9.76 22.37
C GLY A 34 13.42 -8.93 22.53
N MET A 35 12.24 -9.56 22.58
CA MET A 35 10.96 -8.89 22.83
C MET A 35 10.79 -8.32 24.25
N VAL A 36 11.59 -8.78 25.21
CA VAL A 36 11.47 -8.47 26.65
C VAL A 36 12.69 -7.66 27.15
N GLU A 37 13.71 -7.48 26.30
CA GLU A 37 14.90 -6.67 26.59
C GLU A 37 14.59 -5.17 26.43
N PRO A 38 14.97 -4.30 27.38
CA PRO A 38 14.83 -2.86 27.21
C PRO A 38 15.82 -2.34 26.14
N PRO A 39 15.45 -1.32 25.33
CA PRO A 39 16.28 -0.81 24.24
C PRO A 39 17.75 -0.49 24.59
N PRO A 40 18.08 0.14 25.74
CA PRO A 40 19.48 0.44 26.09
C PRO A 40 20.32 -0.78 26.49
N GLU A 41 19.71 -1.94 26.77
CA GLU A 41 20.39 -3.18 27.20
C GLU A 41 20.16 -4.33 26.20
N ARG A 42 19.66 -4.01 25.00
CA ARG A 42 19.36 -5.04 23.99
C ARG A 42 20.66 -5.61 23.44
N HIS A 43 20.84 -6.90 23.68
CA HIS A 43 22.01 -7.66 23.21
C HIS A 43 21.63 -8.67 22.14
N THR A 44 20.34 -8.95 21.99
CA THR A 44 19.83 -9.89 20.98
C THR A 44 19.66 -9.20 19.63
N ARG A 45 20.46 -9.62 18.63
CA ARG A 45 20.38 -9.13 17.24
C ARG A 45 19.25 -9.78 16.45
N ARG A 46 18.59 -9.00 15.59
CA ARG A 46 17.65 -9.51 14.59
C ARG A 46 18.43 -10.20 13.47
N LEU A 47 18.15 -11.48 13.31
CA LEU A 47 18.76 -12.34 12.30
C LEU A 47 17.67 -12.90 11.37
N TRP A 48 17.95 -12.86 10.08
CA TRP A 48 17.21 -13.64 9.10
C TRP A 48 18.19 -14.47 8.28
N ALA A 49 17.87 -15.72 8.00
CA ALA A 49 18.67 -16.59 7.14
C ALA A 49 17.76 -17.52 6.34
N ASP A 50 18.02 -17.67 5.04
CA ASP A 50 17.33 -18.59 4.14
C ASP A 50 18.26 -18.90 2.95
N ARG A 51 18.37 -20.19 2.57
CA ARG A 51 19.05 -20.66 1.34
C ARG A 51 20.39 -19.98 1.02
N GLY A 52 21.36 -20.05 1.93
CA GLY A 52 22.70 -19.48 1.75
C GLY A 52 22.74 -17.95 1.77
N ARG A 53 21.70 -17.28 2.26
CA ARG A 53 21.70 -15.84 2.51
C ARG A 53 21.40 -15.55 3.97
N VAL A 54 22.08 -14.55 4.53
CA VAL A 54 21.86 -14.08 5.89
C VAL A 54 21.78 -12.56 5.89
N GLN A 55 20.89 -12.05 6.73
CA GLN A 55 20.75 -10.63 7.02
C GLN A 55 20.98 -10.41 8.50
N VAL A 56 21.95 -9.56 8.81
CA VAL A 56 22.39 -9.26 10.16
C VAL A 56 22.14 -7.79 10.45
N GLU A 57 21.40 -7.50 11.53
CA GLU A 57 21.22 -6.16 12.07
C GLU A 57 22.56 -5.56 12.52
N LEU A 58 22.78 -4.31 12.14
CA LEU A 58 23.97 -3.51 12.47
C LEU A 58 23.73 -2.67 13.72
N CYS A 59 24.78 -2.47 14.51
CA CYS A 59 24.82 -1.42 15.51
C CYS A 59 24.98 -0.06 14.80
N ALA A 60 24.18 0.94 15.15
CA ALA A 60 24.32 2.27 14.55
C ALA A 60 25.71 2.85 14.88
N PRO A 61 26.53 3.24 13.89
CA PRO A 61 27.72 4.03 14.16
C PRO A 61 27.33 5.48 14.45
N ALA A 62 28.11 6.18 15.28
CA ALA A 62 28.04 7.64 15.38
C ALA A 62 28.26 8.24 13.97
N ALA A 63 27.46 9.26 13.62
CA ALA A 63 27.24 9.78 12.27
C ALA A 63 28.49 10.26 11.48
N GLU A 64 29.69 10.19 12.04
CA GLU A 64 30.92 10.76 11.47
C GLU A 64 31.84 9.74 10.76
N GLY A 65 31.49 8.45 10.65
CA GLY A 65 32.39 7.40 10.09
C GLY A 65 31.81 6.45 9.02
N THR A 66 30.57 6.66 8.57
CA THR A 66 29.72 5.66 7.88
C THR A 66 30.32 5.05 6.58
N PRO A 67 30.91 5.80 5.63
CA PRO A 67 31.30 5.23 4.33
C PRO A 67 32.54 4.32 4.39
N GLU A 68 33.50 4.65 5.25
CA GLU A 68 34.71 3.86 5.44
C GLU A 68 34.43 2.60 6.25
N VAL A 69 33.53 2.72 7.24
CA VAL A 69 33.06 1.57 8.02
C VAL A 69 32.37 0.56 7.11
N ARG A 70 31.47 1.03 6.23
CA ARG A 70 30.77 0.23 5.22
C ARG A 70 31.72 -0.54 4.30
N ARG A 71 32.65 0.17 3.65
CA ARG A 71 33.62 -0.45 2.72
C ARG A 71 34.53 -1.44 3.43
N ALA A 72 34.89 -1.18 4.69
CA ALA A 72 35.73 -2.10 5.44
C ALA A 72 34.97 -3.32 5.94
N LEU A 73 33.71 -3.17 6.38
CA LEU A 73 32.85 -4.28 6.77
C LEU A 73 32.58 -5.20 5.57
N ARG A 74 32.19 -4.63 4.42
CA ARG A 74 32.01 -5.36 3.17
C ARG A 74 33.28 -6.13 2.78
N ARG A 75 34.42 -5.44 2.65
CA ARG A 75 35.71 -6.05 2.28
C ARG A 75 36.19 -7.10 3.28
N HIS A 76 35.78 -7.04 4.54
CA HIS A 76 36.17 -8.05 5.53
C HIS A 76 35.29 -9.30 5.41
N LEU A 77 33.99 -9.13 5.19
CA LEU A 77 33.07 -10.25 4.97
C LEU A 77 33.35 -10.98 3.66
N GLU A 78 33.64 -10.25 2.58
CA GLU A 78 34.03 -10.82 1.28
C GLU A 78 35.38 -11.58 1.32
N ARG A 79 36.19 -11.38 2.36
CA ARG A 79 37.45 -12.14 2.56
C ARG A 79 37.25 -13.45 3.32
N LEU A 80 36.07 -13.71 3.87
CA LEU A 80 35.78 -14.98 4.53
C LEU A 80 35.61 -16.07 3.47
N GLU A 81 36.35 -17.18 3.61
CA GLU A 81 36.18 -18.33 2.72
C GLU A 81 34.75 -18.87 2.83
N GLY A 82 34.08 -19.00 1.68
CA GLY A 82 32.68 -19.41 1.60
C GLY A 82 31.67 -18.26 1.54
N VAL A 83 32.08 -16.98 1.58
CA VAL A 83 31.20 -15.83 1.27
C VAL A 83 31.27 -15.51 -0.23
N GLU A 84 30.12 -15.46 -0.90
CA GLU A 84 30.02 -15.12 -2.33
C GLU A 84 30.05 -13.61 -2.56
N TRP A 85 29.27 -12.86 -1.78
CA TRP A 85 29.26 -11.40 -1.78
C TRP A 85 28.63 -10.87 -0.48
N ALA A 86 28.94 -9.62 -0.13
CA ALA A 86 28.29 -8.90 0.96
C ALA A 86 27.85 -7.50 0.52
N ALA A 87 26.66 -7.07 0.95
CA ALA A 87 26.19 -5.70 0.79
C ALA A 87 25.79 -5.13 2.15
N VAL A 88 26.07 -3.85 2.35
CA VAL A 88 25.76 -3.15 3.59
C VAL A 88 24.75 -2.07 3.26
N ASN A 89 23.56 -2.19 3.83
CA ASN A 89 22.45 -1.28 3.59
C ASN A 89 22.23 -0.42 4.84
N ASP A 90 22.67 0.84 4.76
CA ASP A 90 22.59 1.79 5.87
C ASP A 90 21.14 2.24 6.13
N VAL A 91 20.30 2.25 5.10
CA VAL A 91 18.89 2.66 5.18
C VAL A 91 18.09 1.67 6.03
N VAL A 92 18.32 0.38 5.79
CA VAL A 92 17.68 -0.71 6.53
C VAL A 92 18.46 -1.08 7.80
N GLY A 93 19.72 -0.60 7.94
CA GLY A 93 20.65 -0.95 9.02
C GLY A 93 21.02 -2.42 9.05
N ARG A 94 21.20 -3.03 7.88
CA ARG A 94 21.48 -4.47 7.76
C ARG A 94 22.63 -4.75 6.81
N VAL A 95 23.38 -5.79 7.14
CA VAL A 95 24.29 -6.45 6.20
C VAL A 95 23.58 -7.63 5.58
N LEU A 96 23.62 -7.70 4.26
CA LEU A 96 23.19 -8.86 3.48
C LEU A 96 24.43 -9.62 3.04
N VAL A 97 24.48 -10.92 3.33
CA VAL A 97 25.61 -11.78 2.94
C VAL A 97 25.06 -13.01 2.23
N ALA A 98 25.58 -13.30 1.04
CA ALA A 98 25.40 -14.58 0.38
C ALA A 98 26.62 -15.47 0.68
N PHE A 99 26.40 -16.71 1.07
CA PHE A 99 27.42 -17.64 1.54
C PHE A 99 27.07 -19.10 1.22
N ASP A 100 28.10 -19.93 1.07
CA ASP A 100 27.97 -21.38 0.95
C ASP A 100 27.71 -21.99 2.33
N GLU A 101 26.50 -22.55 2.52
CA GLU A 101 26.06 -23.18 3.78
C GLU A 101 26.95 -24.37 4.20
N ARG A 102 27.76 -24.92 3.29
CA ARG A 102 28.70 -26.01 3.61
C ARG A 102 29.97 -25.53 4.29
N GLN A 103 30.32 -24.26 4.13
CA GLN A 103 31.59 -23.69 4.56
C GLN A 103 31.43 -22.71 5.72
N VAL A 104 30.35 -21.92 5.72
CA VAL A 104 30.12 -20.86 6.70
C VAL A 104 28.73 -21.01 7.32
N THR A 105 28.63 -20.85 8.63
CA THR A 105 27.33 -20.81 9.31
C THR A 105 26.88 -19.36 9.59
N PRO A 106 25.57 -19.10 9.72
CA PRO A 106 25.07 -17.79 10.12
C PRO A 106 25.63 -17.29 11.45
N ALA A 107 26.00 -18.20 12.37
CA ALA A 107 26.60 -17.83 13.65
C ALA A 107 28.01 -17.25 13.47
N ASP A 108 28.79 -17.79 12.54
CA ASP A 108 30.14 -17.30 12.22
C ASP A 108 30.09 -15.89 11.62
N LEU A 109 29.10 -15.64 10.75
CA LEU A 109 28.87 -14.32 10.15
C LEU A 109 28.44 -13.28 11.19
N VAL A 110 27.54 -13.64 12.11
CA VAL A 110 27.16 -12.75 13.23
C VAL A 110 28.36 -12.46 14.12
N GLY A 111 29.19 -13.46 14.41
CA GLY A 111 30.43 -13.30 15.17
C GLY A 111 31.40 -12.34 14.48
N ALA A 112 31.60 -12.47 13.17
CA ALA A 112 32.45 -11.59 12.38
C ALA A 112 31.95 -10.14 12.38
N VAL A 113 30.65 -9.91 12.14
CA VAL A 113 30.05 -8.57 12.20
C VAL A 113 30.22 -7.96 13.60
N THR A 114 29.94 -8.74 14.65
CA THR A 114 30.05 -8.29 16.05
C THR A 114 31.49 -7.90 16.41
N ALA A 115 32.48 -8.70 16.02
CA ALA A 115 33.88 -8.41 16.29
C ALA A 115 34.36 -7.12 15.61
N ILE A 116 33.91 -6.87 14.37
CA ILE A 116 34.28 -5.67 13.60
C ILE A 116 33.66 -4.41 14.22
N GLU A 117 32.41 -4.48 14.68
CA GLU A 117 31.73 -3.35 15.32
C GLU A 117 32.32 -3.04 16.70
N GLN A 118 32.64 -4.07 17.50
CA GLN A 118 33.29 -3.90 18.81
C GLN A 118 34.69 -3.30 18.66
N ALA A 119 35.48 -3.74 17.67
CA ALA A 119 36.81 -3.19 17.39
C ALA A 119 36.77 -1.69 17.02
N ARG A 120 35.59 -1.14 16.69
CA ARG A 120 35.39 0.25 16.27
C ARG A 120 34.54 1.07 17.25
N GLY A 121 34.34 0.57 18.47
CA GLY A 121 33.67 1.29 19.54
C GLY A 121 32.14 1.24 19.52
N GLY A 122 31.52 0.28 18.81
CA GLY A 122 30.08 0.04 18.89
C GLY A 122 29.70 -0.54 20.25
N THR A 123 29.05 0.25 21.11
CA THR A 123 28.73 -0.14 22.50
C THR A 123 27.27 -0.56 22.72
N GLY A 124 26.42 -0.59 21.69
CA GLY A 124 25.04 -1.05 21.79
C GLY A 124 24.29 -1.05 20.45
N LEU A 125 23.21 -1.83 20.35
CA LEU A 125 22.25 -1.76 19.24
C LEU A 125 21.44 -0.46 19.36
N SER A 126 21.11 0.16 18.23
CA SER A 126 20.36 1.43 18.24
C SER A 126 18.95 1.22 18.79
N PRO A 127 18.42 2.13 19.61
CA PRO A 127 17.01 2.13 19.93
C PRO A 127 16.23 2.53 18.67
N GLU A 128 15.28 1.68 18.28
CA GLU A 128 14.20 1.95 17.32
C GLU A 128 14.60 2.06 15.84
N GLN A 129 15.06 0.95 15.25
CA GLN A 129 14.94 0.77 13.80
C GLN A 129 13.54 0.24 13.46
N PRO A 130 12.87 0.72 12.39
CA PRO A 130 11.56 0.21 12.00
C PRO A 130 11.60 -1.31 11.79
N ASP A 131 10.51 -1.99 12.14
CA ASP A 131 10.40 -3.44 11.97
C ASP A 131 10.62 -3.81 10.50
N HIS A 132 11.57 -4.71 10.27
CA HIS A 132 11.90 -5.16 8.93
C HIS A 132 10.99 -6.34 8.54
N PRO A 133 10.56 -6.47 7.27
CA PRO A 133 9.72 -7.57 6.81
C PRO A 133 10.32 -8.97 7.01
N ALA A 134 11.62 -9.10 7.32
CA ALA A 134 12.26 -10.37 7.66
C ALA A 134 12.11 -10.77 9.14
N ASP A 135 11.78 -9.81 10.01
CA ASP A 135 11.79 -9.97 11.46
C ASP A 135 10.72 -10.94 11.96
N LEU A 136 11.07 -11.68 13.01
CA LEU A 136 10.21 -12.68 13.63
C LEU A 136 9.46 -12.15 14.86
N GLU A 137 10.03 -11.14 15.55
CA GLU A 137 9.47 -10.56 16.78
C GLU A 137 8.02 -10.07 16.59
N PRO A 138 7.66 -9.30 15.54
CA PRO A 138 6.28 -8.82 15.38
C PRO A 138 5.28 -9.96 15.15
N LEU A 139 5.69 -11.01 14.42
CA LEU A 139 4.85 -12.20 14.20
C LEU A 139 4.62 -12.95 15.50
N MET A 140 5.66 -13.10 16.33
CA MET A 140 5.53 -13.75 17.63
C MET A 140 4.68 -12.93 18.59
N ALA A 141 4.86 -11.61 18.63
CA ALA A 141 4.04 -10.71 19.44
C ALA A 141 2.56 -10.85 19.09
N ALA A 142 2.21 -10.71 17.81
CA ALA A 142 0.82 -10.85 17.35
C ALA A 142 0.26 -12.26 17.62
N ALA A 143 1.06 -13.32 17.46
CA ALA A 143 0.63 -14.69 17.74
C ALA A 143 0.40 -14.96 19.23
N VAL A 144 1.26 -14.43 20.10
CA VAL A 144 1.09 -14.52 21.56
C VAL A 144 -0.15 -13.74 21.99
N ALA A 145 -0.35 -12.51 21.48
CA ALA A 145 -1.54 -11.72 21.75
C ALA A 145 -2.82 -12.48 21.35
N ALA A 146 -2.86 -13.05 20.14
CA ALA A 146 -3.98 -13.87 19.68
C ALA A 146 -4.23 -15.09 20.57
N ALA A 147 -3.17 -15.81 20.97
CA ALA A 147 -3.28 -16.99 21.83
C ALA A 147 -3.80 -16.65 23.22
N VAL A 148 -3.30 -15.56 23.81
CA VAL A 148 -3.71 -15.05 25.13
C VAL A 148 -5.20 -14.68 25.13
N ASP A 149 -5.65 -13.93 24.13
CA ASP A 149 -7.06 -13.53 24.02
C ASP A 149 -7.97 -14.72 23.70
N LEU A 150 -7.58 -15.66 22.84
CA LEU A 150 -8.32 -16.90 22.58
C LEU A 150 -8.46 -17.76 23.84
N ALA A 151 -7.38 -17.89 24.63
CA ALA A 151 -7.40 -18.57 25.91
C ALA A 151 -8.36 -17.88 26.89
N ALA A 152 -8.34 -16.54 26.94
CA ALA A 152 -9.26 -15.77 27.78
C ALA A 152 -10.74 -15.96 27.35
N VAL A 153 -11.04 -16.05 26.05
CA VAL A 153 -12.38 -16.44 25.56
C VAL A 153 -12.78 -17.81 26.09
N GLY A 154 -11.89 -18.80 25.96
CA GLY A 154 -12.12 -20.17 26.45
C GLY A 154 -12.40 -20.22 27.95
N VAL A 155 -11.53 -19.59 28.75
CA VAL A 155 -11.69 -19.51 30.22
C VAL A 155 -12.98 -18.79 30.58
N ALA A 156 -13.30 -17.66 29.93
CA ALA A 156 -14.54 -16.93 30.18
C ALA A 156 -15.79 -17.76 29.87
N CYS A 157 -15.78 -18.54 28.78
CA CYS A 157 -16.88 -19.43 28.41
C CYS A 157 -17.04 -20.60 29.39
N VAL A 158 -15.95 -21.25 29.79
CA VAL A 158 -15.97 -22.34 30.77
C VAL A 158 -16.41 -21.83 32.15
N ALA A 159 -15.88 -20.69 32.60
CA ALA A 159 -16.24 -20.09 33.88
C ALA A 159 -17.73 -19.67 33.96
N LYS A 160 -18.39 -19.41 32.83
CA LYS A 160 -19.85 -19.18 32.79
C LYS A 160 -20.68 -20.43 33.03
N VAL A 161 -20.15 -21.60 32.68
CA VAL A 161 -20.83 -22.89 32.83
C VAL A 161 -20.58 -23.48 34.22
N LEU A 162 -19.38 -23.23 34.77
CA LEU A 162 -19.01 -23.66 36.12
C LEU A 162 -19.61 -22.73 37.20
N PRO A 163 -19.82 -23.22 38.44
CA PRO A 163 -20.32 -22.42 39.56
C PRO A 163 -19.25 -21.50 40.16
N VAL A 164 -18.41 -20.87 39.32
CA VAL A 164 -17.39 -19.92 39.74
C VAL A 164 -18.01 -18.52 39.77
N PRO A 165 -18.01 -17.82 40.92
CA PRO A 165 -18.53 -16.46 40.98
C PRO A 165 -17.64 -15.51 40.17
N ALA A 166 -18.23 -14.69 39.31
CA ALA A 166 -17.49 -13.67 38.56
C ALA A 166 -16.87 -12.64 39.50
N LEU A 167 -15.65 -12.17 39.18
CA LEU A 167 -15.00 -11.10 39.94
C LEU A 167 -15.88 -9.84 39.96
N SER A 168 -15.87 -9.11 41.09
CA SER A 168 -16.80 -8.00 41.32
C SER A 168 -16.67 -6.88 40.28
N ARG A 169 -17.77 -6.13 40.11
CA ARG A 169 -17.95 -5.01 39.14
C ARG A 169 -16.89 -3.90 39.25
N HIS A 170 -16.15 -3.85 40.36
CA HIS A 170 -15.09 -2.87 40.62
C HIS A 170 -13.75 -3.24 39.98
N ALA A 171 -13.48 -4.52 39.71
CA ALA A 171 -12.28 -4.94 38.97
C ALA A 171 -12.31 -4.47 37.51
N THR A 172 -13.50 -4.22 36.96
CA THR A 172 -13.65 -3.65 35.62
C THR A 172 -13.29 -2.16 35.55
N LEU A 173 -13.28 -1.46 36.69
CA LEU A 173 -12.77 -0.08 36.76
C LEU A 173 -11.24 -0.06 36.58
N ALA A 174 -10.55 -1.06 37.13
CA ALA A 174 -9.12 -1.25 36.92
C ALA A 174 -8.80 -1.51 35.44
N VAL A 175 -9.63 -2.30 34.72
CA VAL A 175 -9.48 -2.51 33.27
C VAL A 175 -9.57 -1.19 32.48
N ALA A 176 -10.60 -0.38 32.76
CA ALA A 176 -10.80 0.89 32.06
C ALA A 176 -9.68 1.90 32.36
N LEU A 177 -9.18 1.92 33.60
CA LEU A 177 -8.02 2.72 34.01
C LEU A 177 -6.71 2.21 33.38
N LEU A 178 -6.57 0.90 33.19
CA LEU A 178 -5.39 0.29 32.61
C LEU A 178 -5.29 0.59 31.10
N ASP A 179 -6.41 0.44 30.38
CA ASP A 179 -6.50 0.72 28.93
C ASP A 179 -6.34 2.23 28.61
N SER A 180 -6.63 3.13 29.55
CA SER A 180 -6.63 4.59 29.33
C SER A 180 -5.32 5.32 29.71
N GLN A 181 -4.37 4.69 30.42
CA GLN A 181 -3.18 5.39 30.90
C GLN A 181 -1.92 5.16 30.04
N THR A 182 -1.67 6.08 29.10
CA THR A 182 -0.44 6.15 28.28
C THR A 182 0.85 6.21 29.11
N ARG A 183 0.81 6.85 30.28
CA ARG A 183 1.97 6.93 31.20
C ARG A 183 2.40 5.56 31.73
N LEU A 184 1.44 4.66 32.00
CA LEU A 184 1.73 3.32 32.48
C LEU A 184 2.45 2.50 31.40
N ARG A 185 1.98 2.61 30.15
CA ARG A 185 2.60 1.98 28.97
C ARG A 185 4.04 2.45 28.78
N GLN A 186 4.29 3.76 28.83
CA GLN A 186 5.64 4.32 28.72
C GLN A 186 6.56 3.87 29.86
N ALA A 187 6.04 3.82 31.10
CA ALA A 187 6.80 3.36 32.25
C ALA A 187 7.14 1.85 32.19
N LEU A 188 6.27 1.02 31.62
CA LEU A 188 6.59 -0.40 31.37
C LEU A 188 7.56 -0.57 30.20
N ALA A 189 7.39 0.19 29.12
CA ALA A 189 8.24 0.13 27.93
C ALA A 189 9.71 0.42 28.26
N GLY A 190 9.96 1.37 29.19
CA GLY A 190 11.31 1.66 29.67
C GLY A 190 11.98 0.53 30.47
N ARG A 191 11.23 -0.50 30.91
CA ARG A 191 11.77 -1.62 31.72
C ARG A 191 11.82 -2.96 30.98
N VAL A 192 10.84 -3.23 30.12
CA VAL A 192 10.61 -4.55 29.50
C VAL A 192 10.58 -4.46 27.97
N GLY A 193 10.96 -3.30 27.43
CA GLY A 193 10.83 -2.99 26.00
C GLY A 193 9.38 -2.69 25.57
N PRO A 194 9.19 -2.05 24.41
CA PRO A 194 7.87 -1.66 23.90
C PRO A 194 6.98 -2.87 23.61
N VAL A 195 7.53 -3.90 22.95
CA VAL A 195 6.78 -5.13 22.61
C VAL A 195 6.39 -5.90 23.88
N GLY A 196 7.32 -6.06 24.83
CA GLY A 196 7.05 -6.70 26.12
C GLY A 196 6.01 -5.96 26.96
N ALA A 197 6.05 -4.62 26.97
CA ALA A 197 5.05 -3.79 27.64
C ALA A 197 3.64 -3.99 27.06
N ASP A 198 3.52 -4.00 25.73
CA ASP A 198 2.25 -4.20 25.04
C ASP A 198 1.67 -5.59 25.29
N LEU A 199 2.51 -6.63 25.29
CA LEU A 199 2.10 -7.99 25.65
C LEU A 199 1.69 -8.12 27.11
N ALA A 200 2.37 -7.45 28.04
CA ALA A 200 2.03 -7.45 29.45
C ALA A 200 0.64 -6.81 29.69
N ILE A 201 0.38 -5.66 29.06
CA ILE A 201 -0.91 -4.98 29.13
C ILE A 201 -2.01 -5.84 28.50
N THR A 202 -1.75 -6.41 27.32
CA THR A 202 -2.69 -7.31 26.62
C THR A 202 -3.04 -8.52 27.48
N SER A 203 -2.03 -9.15 28.09
CA SER A 203 -2.21 -10.31 28.97
C SER A 203 -3.00 -9.97 30.24
N LEU A 204 -2.71 -8.82 30.86
CA LEU A 204 -3.45 -8.35 32.03
C LEU A 204 -4.92 -8.04 31.69
N SER A 205 -5.16 -7.38 30.55
CA SER A 205 -6.50 -7.08 30.05
C SER A 205 -7.30 -8.37 29.75
N ALA A 206 -6.69 -9.33 29.05
CA ALA A 206 -7.28 -10.63 28.76
C ALA A 206 -7.62 -11.42 30.03
N LEU A 207 -6.71 -11.45 31.03
CA LEU A 207 -6.95 -12.08 32.33
C LEU A 207 -8.14 -11.43 33.06
N LEU A 208 -8.20 -10.10 33.10
CA LEU A 208 -9.31 -9.40 33.73
C LEU A 208 -10.64 -9.68 33.02
N HIS A 209 -10.65 -9.81 31.70
CA HIS A 209 -11.84 -10.22 30.96
C HIS A 209 -12.25 -11.68 31.18
N ALA A 210 -11.27 -12.58 31.37
CA ALA A 210 -11.52 -13.96 31.74
C ALA A 210 -12.17 -14.06 33.14
N LEU A 211 -11.59 -13.36 34.13
CA LEU A 211 -12.09 -13.33 35.52
C LEU A 211 -13.47 -12.64 35.65
N THR A 212 -13.76 -11.68 34.78
CA THR A 212 -15.08 -11.03 34.69
C THR A 212 -16.07 -11.80 33.80
N GLN A 213 -15.68 -12.96 33.27
CA GLN A 213 -16.52 -13.80 32.41
C GLN A 213 -17.08 -13.05 31.19
N SER A 214 -16.29 -12.17 30.58
CA SER A 214 -16.69 -11.32 29.46
C SER A 214 -15.92 -11.70 28.18
N PRO A 215 -16.40 -12.70 27.40
CA PRO A 215 -15.65 -13.23 26.26
C PRO A 215 -15.60 -12.30 25.04
N THR A 216 -16.51 -11.32 24.91
CA THR A 216 -16.64 -10.55 23.65
C THR A 216 -15.45 -9.62 23.36
N VAL A 217 -14.87 -8.98 24.38
CA VAL A 217 -13.72 -8.07 24.15
C VAL A 217 -12.46 -8.86 23.79
N PRO A 218 -12.08 -9.93 24.52
CA PRO A 218 -10.99 -10.81 24.08
C PRO A 218 -11.25 -11.42 22.70
N ALA A 219 -12.49 -11.78 22.35
CA ALA A 219 -12.79 -12.29 21.01
C ALA A 219 -12.49 -11.25 19.90
N LEU A 220 -12.77 -9.97 20.15
CA LEU A 220 -12.46 -8.89 19.21
C LEU A 220 -10.95 -8.63 19.12
N ASN A 221 -10.25 -8.63 20.26
CA ASN A 221 -8.79 -8.50 20.28
C ASN A 221 -8.11 -9.68 19.58
N ALA A 222 -8.57 -10.92 19.83
CA ALA A 222 -8.08 -12.12 19.15
C ALA A 222 -8.29 -12.02 17.63
N ALA A 223 -9.44 -11.54 17.17
CA ALA A 223 -9.69 -11.34 15.75
C ALA A 223 -8.71 -10.34 15.14
N ALA A 224 -8.47 -9.20 15.80
CA ALA A 224 -7.51 -8.20 15.35
C ALA A 224 -6.06 -8.74 15.33
N ALA A 225 -5.65 -9.42 16.39
CA ALA A 225 -4.32 -10.05 16.48
C ALA A 225 -4.13 -11.16 15.43
N LEU A 226 -5.16 -11.94 15.12
CA LEU A 226 -5.12 -12.91 14.02
C LEU A 226 -4.97 -12.23 12.64
N GLN A 227 -5.61 -11.08 12.42
CA GLN A 227 -5.42 -10.31 11.18
C GLN A 227 -3.97 -9.82 11.07
N GLU A 228 -3.39 -9.33 12.17
CA GLU A 228 -1.98 -8.91 12.23
C GLU A 228 -1.01 -10.08 12.00
N VAL A 229 -1.28 -11.26 12.57
CA VAL A 229 -0.50 -12.49 12.30
C VAL A 229 -0.48 -12.79 10.80
N VAL A 230 -1.64 -12.72 10.13
CA VAL A 230 -1.75 -13.00 8.69
C VAL A 230 -1.06 -11.91 7.85
N GLU A 231 -1.18 -10.64 8.25
CA GLU A 231 -0.50 -9.49 7.66
C GLU A 231 1.03 -9.65 7.72
N VAL A 232 1.60 -9.77 8.93
CA VAL A 232 3.05 -9.89 9.14
C VAL A 232 3.60 -11.14 8.45
N ARG A 233 2.85 -12.25 8.47
CA ARG A 233 3.23 -13.46 7.73
C ARG A 233 3.29 -13.21 6.22
N ALA A 234 2.35 -12.47 5.65
CA ALA A 234 2.34 -12.17 4.22
C ALA A 234 3.55 -11.31 3.81
N ARG A 235 3.95 -10.34 4.64
CA ARG A 235 5.19 -9.56 4.44
C ARG A 235 6.43 -10.45 4.42
N ARG A 236 6.57 -11.32 5.41
CA ARG A 236 7.69 -12.29 5.48
C ARG A 236 7.73 -13.20 4.25
N GLN A 237 6.56 -13.64 3.77
CA GLN A 237 6.46 -14.49 2.59
C GLN A 237 6.81 -13.76 1.30
N VAL A 238 6.37 -12.51 1.12
CA VAL A 238 6.72 -11.74 -0.08
C VAL A 238 8.20 -11.38 -0.08
N TRP A 239 8.79 -11.06 1.08
CA TRP A 239 10.24 -10.91 1.26
C TRP A 239 10.98 -12.16 0.81
N ARG A 240 10.69 -13.33 1.41
CA ARG A 240 11.30 -14.62 1.02
C ARG A 240 11.19 -14.91 -0.48
N ARG A 241 10.06 -14.54 -1.11
CA ARG A 241 9.85 -14.74 -2.55
C ARG A 241 10.59 -13.76 -3.43
N ARG A 242 10.86 -12.52 -2.98
CA ARG A 242 11.47 -11.45 -3.80
C ARG A 242 12.90 -11.11 -3.40
N GLU A 243 13.41 -11.66 -2.31
CA GLU A 243 14.75 -11.34 -1.82
C GLU A 243 15.83 -11.60 -2.89
N TRP A 244 15.72 -12.69 -3.65
CA TRP A 244 16.65 -12.99 -4.75
C TRP A 244 16.57 -11.99 -5.92
N GLU A 245 15.39 -11.41 -6.14
CA GLU A 245 15.15 -10.40 -7.18
C GLU A 245 15.77 -9.06 -6.75
N LEU A 246 15.54 -8.69 -5.49
CA LEU A 246 15.83 -7.37 -4.92
C LEU A 246 17.27 -7.23 -4.41
N CYS A 247 17.85 -8.30 -3.87
CA CYS A 247 19.18 -8.31 -3.27
C CYS A 247 20.17 -8.92 -4.26
N ARG A 248 20.82 -8.07 -5.06
CA ARG A 248 21.85 -8.47 -6.02
C ARG A 248 23.22 -7.91 -5.62
N PRO A 249 24.34 -8.49 -6.09
CA PRO A 249 25.65 -7.89 -5.90
C PRO A 249 25.61 -6.44 -6.42
N GLU A 250 26.02 -5.48 -5.58
CA GLU A 250 26.14 -4.10 -6.03
C GLU A 250 27.19 -4.02 -7.15
N PRO A 251 26.88 -3.39 -8.30
CA PRO A 251 27.89 -3.18 -9.33
C PRO A 251 29.05 -2.32 -8.78
N GLU A 252 30.29 -2.75 -9.04
CA GLU A 252 31.48 -1.99 -8.69
C GLU A 252 31.43 -0.61 -9.35
N GLY A 253 31.25 0.45 -8.55
CA GLY A 253 31.18 1.84 -9.03
C GLY A 253 29.84 2.55 -8.82
N GLY A 254 28.80 1.87 -8.31
CA GLY A 254 27.54 2.51 -7.92
C GLY A 254 27.73 3.48 -6.74
N SER A 255 27.61 4.78 -6.99
CA SER A 255 27.62 5.84 -5.98
C SER A 255 26.33 5.86 -5.14
N ALA A 256 26.03 4.80 -4.39
CA ALA A 256 25.14 4.93 -3.25
C ALA A 256 25.97 5.49 -2.08
N GLY A 257 26.09 6.82 -2.02
CA GLY A 257 26.60 7.51 -0.83
C GLY A 257 25.76 7.15 0.40
N SER A 258 26.30 7.34 1.61
CA SER A 258 25.47 7.30 2.82
C SER A 258 24.36 8.33 2.65
N LEU A 259 23.10 7.91 2.68
CA LEU A 259 21.98 8.85 2.63
C LEU A 259 21.99 9.64 3.95
N PRO A 260 22.06 10.99 3.91
CA PRO A 260 21.94 11.76 5.13
C PRO A 260 20.55 11.52 5.73
N PRO A 261 20.45 11.35 7.06
CA PRO A 261 19.15 11.22 7.69
C PRO A 261 18.33 12.48 7.37
N PRO A 262 17.05 12.34 6.98
CA PRO A 262 16.29 13.47 6.43
C PRO A 262 15.98 14.56 7.47
N GLY A 263 16.33 14.37 8.74
CA GLY A 263 15.95 15.22 9.87
C GLY A 263 14.49 15.02 10.31
N PRO A 264 14.06 15.67 11.40
CA PRO A 264 12.68 15.58 11.87
C PRO A 264 11.71 16.26 10.90
N ARG A 265 10.46 15.77 10.88
CA ARG A 265 9.35 16.41 10.15
C ARG A 265 9.13 17.84 10.67
N PRO A 266 8.97 18.87 9.80
CA PRO A 266 8.81 20.26 10.24
C PRO A 266 7.63 20.50 11.19
N ARG A 267 6.51 19.80 10.92
CA ARG A 267 5.30 19.82 11.76
C ARG A 267 4.82 18.39 12.01
N PRO A 268 4.00 18.13 13.04
CA PRO A 268 3.36 16.82 13.19
C PRO A 268 2.46 16.50 11.99
N LEU A 269 2.38 15.22 11.59
CA LEU A 269 1.47 14.78 10.54
C LEU A 269 0.02 15.15 10.92
N PRO A 270 -0.78 15.76 10.01
CA PRO A 270 -2.15 16.16 10.31
C PRO A 270 -3.00 15.00 10.82
N PRO A 271 -3.90 15.22 11.80
CA PRO A 271 -4.73 14.16 12.33
C PRO A 271 -5.79 13.73 11.31
N GLY A 272 -5.96 12.41 11.14
CA GLY A 272 -7.03 11.83 10.35
C GLY A 272 -8.37 11.83 11.08
N PRO A 273 -9.44 11.28 10.46
CA PRO A 273 -10.76 11.19 11.10
C PRO A 273 -10.72 10.47 12.45
N VAL A 274 -9.93 9.39 12.57
CA VAL A 274 -9.81 8.59 13.79
C VAL A 274 -9.06 9.35 14.89
N GLU A 275 -7.98 10.05 14.54
CA GLU A 275 -7.20 10.85 15.47
C GLU A 275 -8.02 12.03 16.00
N ILE A 276 -8.75 12.75 15.13
CA ILE A 276 -9.66 13.84 15.52
C ILE A 276 -10.72 13.33 16.48
N HIS A 277 -11.33 12.18 16.18
CA HIS A 277 -12.34 11.58 17.06
C HIS A 277 -11.76 11.18 18.43
N SER A 278 -10.61 10.52 18.44
CA SER A 278 -9.95 10.06 19.67
C SER A 278 -9.52 11.23 20.56
N ALA A 279 -8.95 12.29 19.97
CA ALA A 279 -8.55 13.48 20.69
C ALA A 279 -9.73 14.21 21.33
N ARG A 280 -10.90 14.23 20.67
CA ARG A 280 -12.13 14.80 21.22
C ARG A 280 -12.74 13.94 22.33
N LEU A 281 -12.66 12.62 22.20
CA LEU A 281 -13.29 11.68 23.12
C LEU A 281 -12.62 11.66 24.50
N ALA A 282 -11.28 11.73 24.56
CA ALA A 282 -10.51 11.60 25.81
C ALA A 282 -10.96 12.57 26.94
N PRO A 283 -11.10 13.90 26.72
CA PRO A 283 -11.60 14.78 27.77
C PRO A 283 -13.09 14.58 28.07
N MET A 284 -13.90 14.18 27.08
CA MET A 284 -15.34 13.94 27.25
C MET A 284 -15.61 12.71 28.12
N GLU A 285 -14.80 11.65 28.00
CA GLU A 285 -14.95 10.42 28.78
C GLU A 285 -14.88 10.70 30.28
N LEU A 286 -13.80 11.37 30.72
CA LEU A 286 -13.57 11.67 32.13
C LEU A 286 -14.61 12.68 32.66
N GLY A 287 -14.91 13.72 31.88
CA GLY A 287 -15.92 14.72 32.24
C GLY A 287 -17.32 14.11 32.37
N ALA A 288 -17.73 13.27 31.42
CA ALA A 288 -19.05 12.64 31.45
C ALA A 288 -19.17 11.61 32.59
N ALA A 289 -18.10 10.86 32.88
CA ALA A 289 -18.06 9.92 34.00
C ALA A 289 -18.18 10.63 35.37
N LEU A 290 -17.44 11.73 35.57
CA LEU A 290 -17.51 12.55 36.78
C LEU A 290 -18.86 13.25 36.91
N GLY A 291 -19.40 13.81 35.82
CA GLY A 291 -20.71 14.43 35.80
C GLY A 291 -21.82 13.44 36.16
N LEU A 292 -21.80 12.23 35.58
CA LEU A 292 -22.76 11.18 35.92
C LEU A 292 -22.60 10.69 37.37
N LEU A 293 -21.37 10.70 37.89
CA LEU A 293 -21.10 10.35 39.29
C LEU A 293 -21.73 11.37 40.24
N ALA A 294 -21.50 12.65 39.98
CA ALA A 294 -22.06 13.75 40.76
C ALA A 294 -23.60 13.76 40.72
N LEU A 295 -24.18 13.48 39.55
CA LEU A 295 -25.62 13.57 39.33
C LEU A 295 -26.39 12.35 39.85
N THR A 296 -25.78 11.15 39.81
CA THR A 296 -26.46 9.90 40.22
C THR A 296 -25.99 9.33 41.56
N GLY A 297 -24.85 9.77 42.08
CA GLY A 297 -24.21 9.22 43.29
C GLY A 297 -23.82 7.74 43.18
N ARG A 298 -23.84 7.15 41.97
CA ARG A 298 -23.69 5.71 41.75
C ARG A 298 -22.44 5.40 40.93
N PRO A 299 -21.33 4.98 41.56
CA PRO A 299 -20.06 4.75 40.87
C PRO A 299 -20.14 3.66 39.78
N GLY A 300 -21.06 2.71 39.90
CA GLY A 300 -21.29 1.70 38.87
C GLY A 300 -21.77 2.28 37.53
N ARG A 301 -22.58 3.34 37.54
CA ARG A 301 -23.06 3.99 36.30
C ARG A 301 -21.96 4.75 35.58
N SER A 302 -21.14 5.47 36.34
CA SER A 302 -19.95 6.16 35.79
C SER A 302 -18.93 5.18 35.22
N ALA A 303 -18.69 4.06 35.91
CA ALA A 303 -17.79 3.01 35.43
C ALA A 303 -18.28 2.38 34.11
N ASP A 304 -19.59 2.18 33.95
CA ASP A 304 -20.15 1.65 32.71
C ASP A 304 -20.10 2.67 31.56
N LEU A 305 -20.26 3.97 31.87
CA LEU A 305 -20.10 5.03 30.89
C LEU A 305 -18.66 5.12 30.36
N MET A 306 -17.65 5.02 31.22
CA MET A 306 -16.24 4.99 30.79
C MET A 306 -15.96 3.82 29.84
N LYS A 307 -16.48 2.62 30.14
CA LYS A 307 -16.31 1.44 29.26
C LYS A 307 -16.98 1.59 27.89
N VAL A 308 -18.01 2.42 27.79
CA VAL A 308 -18.72 2.65 26.53
C VAL A 308 -17.97 3.65 25.67
N LEU A 309 -17.50 4.75 26.27
CA LEU A 309 -16.88 5.87 25.56
C LEU A 309 -15.46 5.55 25.11
N THR A 310 -15.33 4.70 24.08
CA THR A 310 -14.03 4.28 23.55
C THR A 310 -13.91 4.55 22.05
N PRO A 311 -12.70 4.79 21.51
CA PRO A 311 -12.49 4.95 20.08
C PRO A 311 -12.31 3.60 19.35
N ARG A 312 -12.51 2.46 20.05
CA ARG A 312 -12.14 1.11 19.57
C ARG A 312 -12.70 0.76 18.20
N ALA A 313 -13.98 1.07 17.94
CA ALA A 313 -14.60 0.77 16.65
C ALA A 313 -13.95 1.57 15.50
N ALA A 314 -13.54 2.82 15.77
CA ALA A 314 -12.86 3.66 14.78
C ALA A 314 -11.47 3.11 14.45
N VAL A 315 -10.68 2.78 15.47
CA VAL A 315 -9.31 2.25 15.35
C VAL A 315 -9.31 0.88 14.69
N LEU A 316 -10.05 -0.10 15.23
CA LEU A 316 -10.06 -1.47 14.71
C LEU A 316 -10.67 -1.57 13.30
N GLY A 317 -11.59 -0.67 12.94
CA GLY A 317 -12.11 -0.60 11.57
C GLY A 317 -11.05 -0.15 10.56
N ARG A 318 -10.24 0.86 10.90
CA ARG A 318 -9.10 1.30 10.07
C ARG A 318 -8.03 0.20 10.00
N ASP A 319 -7.68 -0.39 11.14
CA ASP A 319 -6.62 -1.39 11.21
C ASP A 319 -7.01 -2.66 10.43
N ALA A 320 -8.27 -3.09 10.49
CA ALA A 320 -8.78 -4.19 9.69
C ALA A 320 -8.68 -3.92 8.18
N PHE A 321 -8.93 -2.68 7.74
CA PHE A 321 -8.72 -2.28 6.34
C PHE A 321 -7.24 -2.32 5.96
N ALA A 322 -6.37 -1.70 6.76
CA ALA A 322 -4.93 -1.65 6.50
C ALA A 322 -4.31 -3.04 6.44
N ALA A 323 -4.55 -3.89 7.44
CA ALA A 323 -4.02 -5.26 7.51
C ALA A 323 -4.49 -6.13 6.33
N THR A 324 -5.76 -5.98 5.93
CA THR A 324 -6.31 -6.73 4.80
C THR A 324 -5.76 -6.23 3.47
N LEU A 325 -5.62 -4.91 3.29
CA LEU A 325 -5.07 -4.32 2.08
C LEU A 325 -3.59 -4.71 1.91
N ASP A 326 -2.82 -4.62 2.99
CA ASP A 326 -1.43 -5.07 3.05
C ASP A 326 -1.29 -6.53 2.62
N LEU A 327 -2.04 -7.44 3.28
CA LEU A 327 -2.08 -8.87 2.91
C LEU A 327 -2.34 -9.07 1.41
N LEU A 328 -3.31 -8.36 0.84
CA LEU A 328 -3.69 -8.51 -0.56
C LEU A 328 -2.65 -7.95 -1.51
N LEU A 329 -1.98 -6.84 -1.17
CA LEU A 329 -0.90 -6.28 -1.97
C LEU A 329 0.39 -7.11 -1.85
N CYS A 330 0.70 -7.67 -0.68
CA CYS A 330 1.73 -8.70 -0.48
C CYS A 330 1.52 -9.92 -1.39
N ARG A 331 0.27 -10.37 -1.55
CA ARG A 331 -0.08 -11.45 -2.48
C ARG A 331 0.13 -11.07 -3.95
N ARG A 332 0.12 -9.78 -4.28
CA ARG A 332 0.43 -9.26 -5.62
C ARG A 332 1.92 -8.96 -5.82
N GLY A 333 2.75 -9.14 -4.80
CA GLY A 333 4.19 -8.90 -4.89
C GLY A 333 4.66 -7.52 -4.43
N VAL A 334 3.76 -6.66 -3.92
CA VAL A 334 4.18 -5.43 -3.22
C VAL A 334 4.82 -5.84 -1.91
N LEU A 335 6.00 -5.28 -1.62
CA LEU A 335 6.76 -5.55 -0.42
C LEU A 335 6.69 -4.33 0.51
N PRO A 336 6.03 -4.45 1.67
CA PRO A 336 6.07 -3.41 2.69
C PRO A 336 7.36 -3.54 3.51
N MET A 337 8.21 -2.52 3.42
CA MET A 337 9.33 -2.30 4.33
C MET A 337 8.81 -1.74 5.66
N ASP A 338 7.89 -0.77 5.62
CA ASP A 338 7.08 -0.31 6.76
C ASP A 338 5.59 -0.45 6.42
N GLY A 339 4.96 -1.54 6.83
CA GLY A 339 3.52 -1.71 6.58
C GLY A 339 2.61 -0.89 7.50
N SER A 340 3.15 -0.11 8.44
CA SER A 340 2.34 0.92 9.11
C SER A 340 1.97 2.07 8.14
N ALA A 341 2.62 2.18 6.99
CA ALA A 341 2.22 3.07 5.89
C ALA A 341 0.75 2.89 5.47
N TYR A 342 0.23 1.66 5.44
CA TYR A 342 -1.19 1.41 5.14
C TYR A 342 -2.16 2.05 6.14
N ARG A 343 -1.73 2.23 7.39
CA ARG A 343 -2.49 2.89 8.46
C ARG A 343 -2.39 4.42 8.38
N ARG A 344 -1.47 4.96 7.58
CA ARG A 344 -1.30 6.41 7.32
C ARG A 344 -1.99 6.88 6.04
N LEU A 345 -2.43 5.97 5.16
CA LEU A 345 -3.08 6.32 3.88
C LEU A 345 -4.33 7.21 4.01
N ASP A 346 -5.04 7.17 5.14
CA ASP A 346 -6.23 8.02 5.37
C ASP A 346 -5.88 9.46 5.74
N ARG A 347 -4.59 9.77 5.93
CA ARG A 347 -4.04 11.08 6.30
C ARG A 347 -3.26 11.74 5.17
N VAL A 348 -3.09 11.05 4.05
CA VAL A 348 -2.50 11.61 2.83
C VAL A 348 -3.47 12.59 2.18
N ASP A 349 -2.97 13.78 1.85
CA ASP A 349 -3.69 14.82 1.10
C ASP A 349 -2.82 15.53 0.04
N ALA A 350 -1.54 15.16 -0.07
CA ALA A 350 -0.65 15.55 -1.14
C ALA A 350 0.10 14.33 -1.71
N VAL A 351 0.24 14.29 -3.03
CA VAL A 351 0.99 13.25 -3.76
C VAL A 351 2.10 13.93 -4.54
N VAL A 352 3.34 13.53 -4.28
CA VAL A 352 4.52 13.97 -5.03
C VAL A 352 4.97 12.82 -5.91
N VAL A 353 5.04 13.06 -7.21
CA VAL A 353 5.48 12.07 -8.19
C VAL A 353 6.82 12.53 -8.76
N ASP A 354 7.81 11.66 -8.68
CA ASP A 354 9.11 11.87 -9.30
C ASP A 354 9.01 11.58 -10.81
N GLY A 355 9.35 12.56 -11.64
CA GLY A 355 9.30 12.46 -13.09
C GLY A 355 10.22 11.37 -13.65
N ASP A 356 11.34 11.06 -12.96
CA ASP A 356 12.16 9.90 -13.28
C ASP A 356 11.33 8.62 -13.14
N ALA A 357 10.59 8.46 -12.05
CA ALA A 357 9.77 7.27 -11.82
C ALA A 357 8.63 7.11 -12.81
N LEU A 358 8.22 8.20 -13.47
CA LEU A 358 7.28 8.15 -14.57
C LEU A 358 7.91 7.70 -15.89
N CYS A 359 9.22 7.83 -16.09
CA CYS A 359 9.86 7.60 -17.40
C CYS A 359 10.64 6.28 -17.44
N THR A 360 9.91 5.17 -17.52
CA THR A 360 10.48 3.80 -17.52
C THR A 360 10.60 3.19 -18.92
N GLY A 361 9.99 3.81 -19.93
CA GLY A 361 9.93 3.31 -21.30
C GLY A 361 11.27 3.35 -22.05
N PRO A 362 11.27 2.95 -23.33
CA PRO A 362 12.42 3.06 -24.21
C PRO A 362 12.83 4.53 -24.41
N PRO A 363 14.09 4.80 -24.77
CA PRO A 363 14.52 6.15 -25.11
C PRO A 363 13.84 6.63 -26.41
N VAL A 364 13.46 7.90 -26.45
CA VAL A 364 12.81 8.57 -27.57
C VAL A 364 13.41 9.96 -27.79
N VAL A 365 13.39 10.42 -29.04
CA VAL A 365 13.89 11.76 -29.41
C VAL A 365 12.79 12.79 -29.17
N LEU A 366 13.02 13.72 -28.24
CA LEU A 366 12.08 14.81 -27.93
C LEU A 366 12.22 15.98 -28.90
N GLU A 367 13.45 16.34 -29.22
CA GLU A 367 13.78 17.48 -30.08
C GLU A 367 15.02 17.17 -30.91
N ALA A 368 15.08 17.70 -32.13
CA ALA A 368 16.27 17.64 -32.96
C ALA A 368 16.48 18.96 -33.69
N SER A 369 17.74 19.34 -33.86
CA SER A 369 18.13 20.57 -34.57
C SER A 369 19.24 20.28 -35.56
N ALA A 370 19.03 20.68 -36.81
CA ALA A 370 19.99 20.61 -37.89
C ALA A 370 21.01 21.75 -37.81
N GLN A 371 22.26 21.40 -38.04
CA GLN A 371 23.40 22.32 -37.98
C GLN A 371 24.26 22.26 -39.25
N ALA A 372 23.91 21.38 -40.19
CA ALA A 372 24.63 21.18 -41.44
C ALA A 372 23.74 21.49 -42.65
N GLU A 373 24.33 22.14 -43.64
CA GLU A 373 23.70 22.43 -44.93
C GLU A 373 23.28 21.11 -45.63
N GLY A 374 22.03 21.04 -46.10
CA GLY A 374 21.40 19.85 -46.69
C GLY A 374 20.65 18.94 -45.71
N TRP A 375 20.68 19.27 -44.42
CA TRP A 375 19.88 18.62 -43.38
C TRP A 375 18.82 19.60 -42.84
N ASP A 376 17.61 19.09 -42.62
CA ASP A 376 16.55 19.77 -41.87
C ASP A 376 16.32 19.05 -40.53
N ASP A 377 15.59 19.70 -39.63
CA ASP A 377 15.32 19.18 -38.29
C ASP A 377 14.61 17.82 -38.34
N ALA A 378 13.70 17.63 -39.29
CA ALA A 378 12.96 16.38 -39.49
C ALA A 378 13.86 15.21 -39.89
N ARG A 379 14.85 15.43 -40.77
CA ARG A 379 15.84 14.41 -41.15
C ARG A 379 16.77 14.09 -40.00
N VAL A 380 17.23 15.09 -39.24
CA VAL A 380 18.05 14.84 -38.04
C VAL A 380 17.26 14.07 -37.00
N TRP A 381 15.98 14.42 -36.79
CA TRP A 381 15.08 13.71 -35.89
C TRP A 381 14.92 12.25 -36.32
N SER A 382 14.59 11.99 -37.59
CA SER A 382 14.40 10.63 -38.12
C SER A 382 15.68 9.80 -38.05
N ALA A 383 16.84 10.40 -38.32
CA ALA A 383 18.14 9.75 -38.18
C ALA A 383 18.46 9.41 -36.71
N ALA A 384 18.21 10.35 -35.80
CA ALA A 384 18.41 10.14 -34.37
C ALA A 384 17.44 9.09 -33.82
N ALA A 385 16.16 9.13 -34.19
CA ALA A 385 15.14 8.19 -33.75
C ALA A 385 15.51 6.75 -34.14
N ARG A 386 15.96 6.53 -35.39
CA ARG A 386 16.49 5.24 -35.84
C ARG A 386 17.70 4.78 -35.04
N LEU A 387 18.62 5.68 -34.70
CA LEU A 387 19.83 5.34 -33.93
C LEU A 387 19.55 5.12 -32.43
N VAL A 388 18.53 5.76 -31.89
CA VAL A 388 18.09 5.61 -30.50
C VAL A 388 17.26 4.33 -30.33
N GLY A 389 16.46 3.98 -31.33
CA GLY A 389 15.66 2.75 -31.38
C GLY A 389 16.44 1.51 -31.86
N ALA A 390 17.64 1.67 -32.44
CA ALA A 390 18.44 0.54 -32.91
C ALA A 390 18.81 -0.40 -31.76
N PHE A 391 18.43 -1.68 -31.90
CA PHE A 391 18.65 -2.70 -30.87
C PHE A 391 20.03 -3.37 -31.03
N GLU A 392 20.48 -4.08 -29.98
CA GLU A 392 21.69 -4.92 -30.05
C GLU A 392 21.52 -5.99 -31.15
N GLY A 393 22.17 -5.79 -32.30
CA GLY A 393 22.15 -6.72 -33.43
C GLY A 393 21.64 -6.14 -34.75
N ASP A 394 21.10 -4.91 -34.76
CA ASP A 394 20.71 -4.24 -36.00
C ASP A 394 21.92 -3.93 -36.90
N GLU A 395 21.74 -4.07 -38.22
CA GLU A 395 22.76 -3.63 -39.17
C GLU A 395 22.96 -2.11 -39.05
N PRO A 396 24.21 -1.63 -39.06
CA PRO A 396 24.48 -0.21 -38.93
C PRO A 396 23.77 0.59 -40.03
N VAL A 397 22.91 1.53 -39.62
CA VAL A 397 22.14 2.42 -40.50
C VAL A 397 23.08 3.39 -41.22
N GLY A 398 23.70 2.93 -42.32
CA GLY A 398 24.62 3.72 -43.14
C GLY A 398 25.84 4.24 -42.37
N ARG A 399 26.24 5.49 -42.63
CA ARG A 399 27.36 6.17 -41.94
C ARG A 399 26.93 6.99 -40.71
N LEU A 400 25.69 6.83 -40.24
CA LEU A 400 25.13 7.68 -39.18
C LEU A 400 25.51 7.14 -37.79
N ARG A 401 25.78 8.05 -36.84
CA ARG A 401 26.09 7.67 -35.44
C ARG A 401 25.73 8.77 -34.44
N LEU A 402 25.37 8.35 -33.23
CA LEU A 402 25.20 9.24 -32.08
C LEU A 402 26.54 9.46 -31.37
N GLY A 403 26.81 10.71 -31.01
CA GLY A 403 27.89 11.09 -30.10
C GLY A 403 27.60 10.71 -28.65
N PRO A 404 28.58 10.90 -27.76
CA PRO A 404 28.41 10.63 -26.34
C PRO A 404 27.27 11.48 -25.75
N ALA A 405 26.48 10.86 -24.88
CA ALA A 405 25.42 11.53 -24.13
C ALA A 405 26.00 12.63 -23.22
N ARG A 406 25.29 13.75 -23.12
CA ARG A 406 25.54 14.81 -22.14
C ARG A 406 24.23 15.23 -21.52
N ASP A 407 24.19 15.49 -20.22
CA ASP A 407 22.97 15.96 -19.57
C ASP A 407 22.50 17.28 -20.18
N ALA A 408 21.20 17.40 -20.42
CA ALA A 408 20.59 18.62 -20.92
C ALA A 408 20.43 19.62 -19.76
N PRO A 409 21.09 20.80 -19.80
CA PRO A 409 21.05 21.75 -18.68
C PRO A 409 19.65 22.30 -18.37
N ASP A 410 18.81 22.46 -19.39
CA ASP A 410 17.46 23.03 -19.28
C ASP A 410 16.34 21.98 -19.35
N ALA A 411 16.68 20.68 -19.32
CA ALA A 411 15.73 19.59 -19.48
C ALA A 411 16.12 18.39 -18.59
N PRO A 412 15.71 18.37 -17.31
CA PRO A 412 16.04 17.29 -16.39
C PRO A 412 15.60 15.93 -16.94
N GLY A 413 16.44 14.91 -16.79
CA GLY A 413 16.16 13.56 -17.29
C GLY A 413 16.31 13.37 -18.81
N ALA A 414 16.74 14.41 -19.54
CA ALA A 414 17.10 14.32 -20.94
C ALA A 414 18.62 14.36 -21.14
N THR A 415 19.09 13.66 -22.18
CA THR A 415 20.48 13.72 -22.66
C THR A 415 20.53 14.27 -24.07
N VAL A 416 21.48 15.17 -24.33
CA VAL A 416 21.75 15.72 -25.66
C VAL A 416 22.85 14.89 -26.33
N HIS A 417 22.56 14.42 -27.54
CA HIS A 417 23.48 13.71 -28.42
C HIS A 417 23.79 14.54 -29.66
N ALA A 418 25.05 14.55 -30.08
CA ALA A 418 25.41 15.05 -31.40
C ALA A 418 25.16 13.96 -32.46
N VAL A 419 24.51 14.30 -33.57
CA VAL A 419 24.26 13.37 -34.68
C VAL A 419 25.35 13.58 -35.73
N TYR A 420 25.96 12.49 -36.18
CA TYR A 420 27.04 12.53 -37.17
C TYR A 420 26.70 11.70 -38.41
N GLU A 421 27.12 12.19 -39.58
CA GLU A 421 27.25 11.43 -40.81
C GLU A 421 28.75 11.26 -41.12
N GLY A 422 29.26 10.05 -40.89
CA GLY A 422 30.69 9.76 -40.88
C GLY A 422 31.43 10.55 -39.79
N ARG A 423 32.23 11.55 -40.19
CA ARG A 423 32.95 12.45 -39.27
C ARG A 423 32.30 13.84 -39.16
N ARG A 424 31.33 14.18 -40.01
CA ARG A 424 30.67 15.49 -40.03
C ARG A 424 29.51 15.48 -39.03
N ARG A 425 29.45 16.50 -38.17
CA ARG A 425 28.29 16.72 -37.29
C ARG A 425 27.16 17.33 -38.13
N VAL A 426 26.01 16.66 -38.15
CA VAL A 426 24.84 17.07 -38.93
C VAL A 426 23.80 17.79 -38.07
N GLY A 427 23.76 17.51 -36.77
CA GLY A 427 22.85 18.17 -35.83
C GLY A 427 22.99 17.71 -34.38
N THR A 428 21.99 18.00 -33.57
CA THR A 428 21.83 17.52 -32.20
C THR A 428 20.43 16.95 -31.99
N ALA A 429 20.33 15.93 -31.14
CA ALA A 429 19.09 15.33 -30.72
C ALA A 429 19.02 15.26 -29.19
N THR A 430 17.92 15.73 -28.61
CA THR A 430 17.61 15.61 -27.20
C THR A 430 16.79 14.34 -27.00
N VAL A 431 17.28 13.44 -26.15
CA VAL A 431 16.72 12.11 -25.94
C VAL A 431 16.30 11.98 -24.48
N ALA A 432 15.11 11.48 -24.22
CA ALA A 432 14.63 11.13 -22.89
C ALA A 432 13.95 9.76 -22.92
N ARG A 433 13.63 9.19 -21.77
CA ARG A 433 12.80 7.98 -21.71
C ARG A 433 11.32 8.33 -21.88
N GLU A 434 10.61 7.47 -22.59
CA GLU A 434 9.16 7.54 -22.71
C GLU A 434 8.48 7.33 -21.34
N PRO A 435 7.35 8.01 -21.07
CA PRO A 435 6.51 7.71 -19.92
C PRO A 435 6.10 6.25 -19.84
N ASP A 436 6.01 5.72 -18.62
CA ASP A 436 5.40 4.44 -18.31
C ASP A 436 3.95 4.46 -18.83
N PRO A 437 3.43 3.36 -19.39
CA PRO A 437 2.06 3.32 -19.89
C PRO A 437 0.98 3.65 -18.84
N HIS A 438 1.30 3.59 -17.54
CA HIS A 438 0.38 3.99 -16.48
C HIS A 438 0.74 5.34 -15.83
N ALA A 439 1.61 6.15 -16.44
CA ALA A 439 1.98 7.46 -15.94
C ALA A 439 0.76 8.39 -15.85
N GLU A 440 0.03 8.56 -16.96
CA GLU A 440 -1.20 9.36 -16.98
C GLU A 440 -2.25 8.80 -16.02
N ALA A 441 -2.41 7.47 -15.97
CA ALA A 441 -3.30 6.81 -15.03
C ALA A 441 -2.97 7.11 -13.57
N LEU A 442 -1.69 7.16 -13.20
CA LEU A 442 -1.25 7.52 -11.86
C LEU A 442 -1.62 8.96 -11.53
N MET A 443 -1.36 9.88 -12.46
CA MET A 443 -1.70 11.30 -12.33
C MET A 443 -3.22 11.50 -12.20
N ALA A 444 -4.01 10.87 -13.07
CA ALA A 444 -5.46 10.93 -13.06
C ALA A 444 -6.06 10.36 -11.77
N VAL A 445 -5.50 9.25 -11.25
CA VAL A 445 -5.93 8.67 -9.97
C VAL A 445 -5.61 9.59 -8.80
N ALA A 446 -4.45 10.25 -8.80
CA ALA A 446 -4.09 11.23 -7.77
C ALA A 446 -5.00 12.46 -7.80
N ALA A 447 -5.27 12.99 -9.00
CA ALA A 447 -6.19 14.12 -9.20
C ALA A 447 -7.63 13.77 -8.81
N ALA A 448 -8.14 12.61 -9.26
CA ALA A 448 -9.49 12.14 -8.92
C ALA A 448 -9.66 11.84 -7.41
N ALA A 449 -8.56 11.60 -6.69
CA ALA A 449 -8.58 11.47 -5.24
C ALA A 449 -8.72 12.81 -4.50
N GLY A 450 -8.57 13.94 -5.21
CA GLY A 450 -8.63 15.29 -4.65
C GLY A 450 -7.39 15.67 -3.83
N HIS A 451 -6.25 15.02 -4.11
CA HIS A 451 -4.96 15.35 -3.48
C HIS A 451 -4.29 16.49 -4.22
N ARG A 452 -3.48 17.29 -3.51
CA ARG A 452 -2.55 18.21 -4.15
C ARG A 452 -1.47 17.41 -4.87
N LEU A 453 -1.45 17.45 -6.20
CA LEU A 453 -0.55 16.68 -7.04
C LEU A 453 0.64 17.53 -7.48
N VAL A 454 1.83 17.14 -7.05
CA VAL A 454 3.09 17.81 -7.42
C VAL A 454 3.95 16.85 -8.24
N LEU A 455 4.40 17.28 -9.40
CA LEU A 455 5.29 16.52 -10.28
C LEU A 455 6.67 17.17 -10.30
N THR A 456 7.76 16.41 -10.17
CA THR A 456 9.11 16.99 -10.39
C THR A 456 9.34 17.23 -11.88
N ALA A 457 10.02 18.34 -12.22
CA ALA A 457 10.34 18.66 -13.61
C ALA A 457 11.17 17.54 -14.25
N HIS A 458 10.68 17.02 -15.38
CA HIS A 458 11.37 16.01 -16.18
C HIS A 458 10.99 16.17 -17.66
N ALA A 459 11.95 16.03 -18.56
CA ALA A 459 11.76 16.29 -19.98
C ALA A 459 10.75 15.33 -20.64
N GLY A 460 10.77 14.06 -20.21
CA GLY A 460 9.85 13.03 -20.69
C GLY A 460 8.41 13.16 -20.17
N THR A 461 8.14 14.00 -19.16
CA THR A 461 6.80 14.10 -18.54
C THR A 461 5.99 15.32 -19.00
N ARG A 462 6.45 16.06 -20.01
CA ARG A 462 5.80 17.30 -20.49
C ARG A 462 4.32 17.12 -20.83
N GLU A 463 3.96 15.99 -21.43
CA GLU A 463 2.57 15.69 -21.83
C GLU A 463 1.64 15.47 -20.64
N VAL A 464 2.14 14.83 -19.58
CA VAL A 464 1.36 14.54 -18.37
C VAL A 464 1.48 15.63 -17.29
N ALA A 465 2.38 16.59 -17.47
CA ALA A 465 2.62 17.68 -16.52
C ALA A 465 1.39 18.56 -16.31
N ALA A 466 0.55 18.73 -17.34
CA ALA A 466 -0.70 19.49 -17.25
C ALA A 466 -1.73 18.88 -16.29
N ALA A 467 -1.60 17.59 -15.95
CA ALA A 467 -2.45 16.93 -14.96
C ALA A 467 -2.04 17.24 -13.51
N ALA A 468 -0.84 17.77 -13.28
CA ALA A 468 -0.37 18.16 -11.96
C ALA A 468 -0.89 19.56 -11.57
N ASP A 469 -1.17 19.76 -10.29
CA ASP A 469 -1.48 21.11 -9.76
C ASP A 469 -0.23 22.01 -9.76
N GLU A 470 0.95 21.39 -9.64
CA GLU A 470 2.23 22.07 -9.56
C GLU A 470 3.33 21.20 -10.18
N VAL A 471 4.22 21.83 -10.98
CA VAL A 471 5.48 21.23 -11.39
C VAL A 471 6.60 21.87 -10.58
N ALA A 472 7.32 21.07 -9.78
CA ALA A 472 8.39 21.57 -8.93
C ALA A 472 9.55 22.10 -9.80
N PRO A 473 10.21 23.21 -9.39
CA PRO A 473 11.38 23.74 -10.09
C PRO A 473 12.48 22.69 -10.29
N ALA A 474 13.14 22.72 -11.45
CA ALA A 474 14.17 21.75 -11.81
C ALA A 474 15.40 21.77 -10.87
N ASP A 475 15.67 22.91 -10.24
CA ASP A 475 16.74 23.13 -9.27
C ASP A 475 16.36 22.73 -7.83
N GLU A 476 15.07 22.42 -7.59
CA GLU A 476 14.60 21.99 -6.28
C GLU A 476 14.80 20.47 -6.10
N PRO A 477 15.55 20.02 -5.08
CA PRO A 477 15.68 18.60 -4.79
C PRO A 477 14.35 18.04 -4.29
N LEU A 478 14.02 16.79 -4.65
CA LEU A 478 12.76 16.13 -4.28
C LEU A 478 12.44 16.20 -2.76
N VAL A 479 13.47 16.12 -1.90
CA VAL A 479 13.28 16.26 -0.44
C VAL A 479 12.84 17.67 -0.03
N GLY A 480 13.28 18.71 -0.75
CA GLY A 480 12.84 20.08 -0.57
C GLY A 480 11.34 20.23 -0.81
N THR A 481 10.85 19.64 -1.90
CA THR A 481 9.42 19.63 -2.24
C THR A 481 8.59 18.94 -1.16
N VAL A 482 9.04 17.77 -0.68
CA VAL A 482 8.39 17.04 0.42
C VAL A 482 8.34 17.90 1.68
N ARG A 483 9.45 18.54 2.05
CA ARG A 483 9.53 19.36 3.27
C ARG A 483 8.67 20.62 3.18
N ARG A 484 8.60 21.27 2.03
CA ARG A 484 7.69 22.40 1.79
C ARG A 484 6.25 21.98 2.05
N LEU A 485 5.78 20.90 1.42
CA LEU A 485 4.41 20.41 1.60
C LEU A 485 4.13 20.00 3.05
N GLN A 486 5.10 19.38 3.73
CA GLN A 486 4.94 19.03 5.15
C GLN A 486 4.85 20.26 6.07
N ASP A 487 5.57 21.34 5.76
CA ASP A 487 5.48 22.61 6.50
C ASP A 487 4.15 23.34 6.21
N ASP A 488 3.63 23.24 4.99
CA ASP A 488 2.27 23.66 4.64
C ASP A 488 1.19 22.86 5.39
N GLY A 489 1.58 21.75 6.04
CA GLY A 489 0.70 20.91 6.85
C GLY A 489 0.00 19.83 6.04
N HIS A 490 0.58 19.38 4.92
CA HIS A 490 0.08 18.23 4.16
C HIS A 490 0.63 16.91 4.70
N GLY A 491 -0.13 15.82 4.52
CA GLY A 491 0.36 14.45 4.62
C GLY A 491 0.83 13.98 3.24
N VAL A 492 2.13 13.73 3.11
CA VAL A 492 2.79 13.60 1.80
C VAL A 492 3.06 12.14 1.45
N LEU A 493 2.48 11.68 0.33
CA LEU A 493 2.84 10.43 -0.32
C LEU A 493 3.82 10.71 -1.47
N VAL A 494 4.94 9.99 -1.52
CA VAL A 494 5.94 10.13 -2.59
C VAL A 494 6.00 8.86 -3.44
N VAL A 495 6.03 9.02 -4.76
CA VAL A 495 6.33 7.94 -5.71
C VAL A 495 7.67 8.25 -6.38
N SER A 496 8.71 7.48 -6.08
CA SER A 496 10.03 7.59 -6.73
C SER A 496 10.71 6.22 -6.76
N ASP A 497 11.51 5.95 -7.79
CA ASP A 497 12.24 4.68 -7.94
C ASP A 497 13.73 4.77 -7.57
N ALA A 498 14.20 5.95 -7.16
CA ALA A 498 15.57 6.20 -6.74
C ALA A 498 15.64 6.31 -5.21
N ASP A 499 16.65 5.67 -4.62
CA ASP A 499 16.87 5.78 -3.18
C ASP A 499 17.37 7.19 -2.83
N GLY A 500 16.77 7.81 -1.82
CA GLY A 500 16.99 9.22 -1.55
C GLY A 500 16.39 9.71 -0.23
N PRO A 501 16.85 10.88 0.29
CA PRO A 501 16.35 11.43 1.54
C PRO A 501 14.86 11.80 1.47
N ALA A 502 14.31 11.99 0.27
CA ALA A 502 12.89 12.28 0.07
C ALA A 502 11.98 11.11 0.46
N LEU A 503 12.36 9.87 0.09
CA LEU A 503 11.58 8.67 0.45
C LEU A 503 11.59 8.47 1.97
N LEU A 504 12.74 8.68 2.63
CA LEU A 504 12.86 8.63 4.09
C LEU A 504 12.10 9.76 4.80
N ALA A 505 11.93 10.90 4.14
CA ALA A 505 11.22 12.06 4.71
C ALA A 505 9.70 11.96 4.54
N ALA A 506 9.21 11.19 3.56
CA ALA A 506 7.80 11.09 3.20
C ALA A 506 6.96 10.49 4.33
N ASP A 507 5.67 10.84 4.37
CA ASP A 507 4.73 10.21 5.31
C ASP A 507 4.29 8.83 4.78
N VAL A 508 4.26 8.64 3.46
CA VAL A 508 4.13 7.34 2.79
C VAL A 508 5.05 7.32 1.56
N ALA A 509 6.02 6.42 1.51
CA ALA A 509 6.92 6.28 0.37
C ALA A 509 6.62 5.02 -0.46
N VAL A 510 6.43 5.19 -1.77
CA VAL A 510 6.18 4.10 -2.73
C VAL A 510 7.28 4.07 -3.77
N ALA A 511 7.96 2.94 -3.91
CA ALA A 511 9.03 2.77 -4.87
C ALA A 511 8.77 1.63 -5.86
N PRO A 512 8.49 1.95 -7.14
CA PRO A 512 8.58 1.00 -8.24
C PRO A 512 10.00 0.46 -8.40
N VAL A 513 10.13 -0.85 -8.63
CA VAL A 513 11.43 -1.46 -8.88
C VAL A 513 11.81 -1.24 -10.34
N ARG A 514 12.95 -0.59 -10.58
CA ARG A 514 13.54 -0.51 -11.92
C ARG A 514 14.34 -1.79 -12.24
N PRO A 515 14.07 -2.47 -13.36
CA PRO A 515 14.88 -3.60 -13.79
C PRO A 515 16.36 -3.22 -13.89
N GLY A 516 17.25 -4.06 -13.34
CA GLY A 516 18.70 -3.84 -13.40
C GLY A 516 19.26 -2.81 -12.41
N ARG A 517 18.42 -2.16 -11.59
CA ARG A 517 18.85 -1.27 -10.49
C ARG A 517 18.51 -1.88 -9.12
N PRO A 518 19.27 -1.56 -8.05
CA PRO A 518 18.85 -1.89 -6.70
C PRO A 518 17.53 -1.18 -6.38
N PRO A 519 16.64 -1.79 -5.59
CA PRO A 519 15.41 -1.14 -5.16
C PRO A 519 15.72 0.05 -4.24
N ALA A 520 14.83 1.04 -4.22
CA ALA A 520 14.92 2.15 -3.29
C ALA A 520 14.54 1.69 -1.88
N TRP A 521 15.54 1.39 -1.06
CA TRP A 521 15.36 0.80 0.26
C TRP A 521 14.76 1.75 1.29
N GLY A 522 14.82 3.06 1.05
CA GLY A 522 14.18 4.08 1.87
C GLY A 522 12.66 4.20 1.69
N ALA A 523 12.06 3.42 0.80
CA ALA A 523 10.61 3.42 0.62
C ALA A 523 9.88 2.54 1.63
N ASP A 524 8.70 2.97 2.07
CA ASP A 524 7.81 2.17 2.90
C ASP A 524 7.24 0.97 2.14
N LEU A 525 6.91 1.17 0.86
CA LEU A 525 6.25 0.19 -0.02
C LEU A 525 7.03 0.03 -1.33
N VAL A 526 7.74 -1.09 -1.48
CA VAL A 526 8.46 -1.44 -2.72
C VAL A 526 7.55 -2.26 -3.63
N THR A 527 7.19 -1.72 -4.79
CA THR A 527 6.28 -2.40 -5.72
C THR A 527 7.03 -3.30 -6.71
N ARG A 528 6.30 -3.92 -7.63
CA ARG A 528 6.92 -4.57 -8.80
C ARG A 528 7.32 -3.49 -9.82
N PRO A 529 8.05 -3.87 -10.89
CA PRO A 529 8.27 -2.96 -12.02
C PRO A 529 6.96 -2.41 -12.60
N GLY A 530 7.01 -1.14 -13.01
CA GLY A 530 5.88 -0.38 -13.53
C GLY A 530 4.99 0.28 -12.48
N LEU A 531 4.10 1.17 -12.92
CA LEU A 531 3.30 2.03 -12.02
C LEU A 531 1.93 1.46 -11.62
N THR A 532 1.58 0.26 -12.08
CA THR A 532 0.29 -0.38 -11.79
C THR A 532 -0.02 -0.47 -10.29
N ASP A 533 0.94 -0.94 -9.50
CA ASP A 533 0.72 -1.12 -8.05
C ASP A 533 0.77 0.23 -7.31
N ALA A 534 1.53 1.22 -7.81
CA ALA A 534 1.49 2.60 -7.33
C ALA A 534 0.10 3.24 -7.53
N CYS A 535 -0.51 3.06 -8.71
CA CYS A 535 -1.89 3.50 -8.98
C CYS A 535 -2.88 2.93 -7.96
N ARG A 536 -2.72 1.65 -7.58
CA ARG A 536 -3.60 1.00 -6.58
C ARG A 536 -3.41 1.59 -5.19
N ILE A 537 -2.17 1.90 -4.80
CA ILE A 537 -1.85 2.47 -3.50
C ILE A 537 -2.40 3.91 -3.42
N VAL A 538 -2.15 4.73 -4.44
CA VAL A 538 -2.70 6.09 -4.50
C VAL A 538 -4.23 6.05 -4.50
N ALA A 539 -4.87 5.20 -5.29
CA ALA A 539 -6.33 5.02 -5.26
C ALA A 539 -6.85 4.59 -3.88
N ALA A 540 -6.07 3.82 -3.11
CA ALA A 540 -6.48 3.33 -1.81
C ALA A 540 -6.55 4.42 -0.74
N THR A 541 -5.88 5.57 -0.90
CA THR A 541 -5.95 6.71 0.03
C THR A 541 -7.39 7.21 0.23
N THR A 542 -8.16 7.36 -0.86
CA THR A 542 -9.58 7.77 -0.82
C THR A 542 -10.43 6.75 -0.05
N VAL A 543 -10.18 5.46 -0.30
CA VAL A 543 -10.90 4.36 0.36
C VAL A 543 -10.55 4.31 1.83
N ALA A 544 -9.28 4.49 2.18
CA ALA A 544 -8.80 4.54 3.56
C ALA A 544 -9.48 5.67 4.33
N ARG A 545 -9.49 6.90 3.79
CA ARG A 545 -10.21 8.06 4.34
C ARG A 545 -11.70 7.77 4.55
N ALA A 546 -12.35 7.15 3.57
CA ALA A 546 -13.76 6.79 3.64
C ALA A 546 -14.05 5.67 4.66
N VAL A 547 -13.15 4.71 4.85
CA VAL A 547 -13.24 3.68 5.90
C VAL A 547 -13.09 4.35 7.27
N SER A 548 -12.06 5.17 7.49
CA SER A 548 -11.85 5.89 8.74
C SER A 548 -13.07 6.73 9.14
N ARG A 549 -13.67 7.49 8.20
CA ARG A 549 -14.90 8.26 8.45
C ARG A 549 -16.08 7.37 8.87
N ARG A 550 -16.33 6.26 8.16
CA ARG A 550 -17.42 5.33 8.48
C ARG A 550 -17.20 4.61 9.81
N SER A 551 -15.97 4.23 10.12
CA SER A 551 -15.61 3.60 11.40
C SER A 551 -15.79 4.58 12.56
N VAL A 552 -15.49 5.87 12.38
CA VAL A 552 -15.79 6.93 13.35
C VAL A 552 -17.30 7.11 13.54
N GLN A 553 -18.09 7.12 12.46
CA GLN A 553 -19.55 7.19 12.56
C GLN A 553 -20.14 6.00 13.32
N ALA A 554 -19.64 4.78 13.06
CA ALA A 554 -20.03 3.59 13.80
C ALA A 554 -19.66 3.70 15.28
N ALA A 555 -18.45 4.19 15.60
CA ALA A 555 -18.00 4.43 16.96
C ALA A 555 -18.90 5.44 17.70
N LEU A 556 -19.19 6.59 17.07
CA LEU A 556 -20.08 7.62 17.62
C LEU A 556 -21.47 7.04 17.93
N THR A 557 -22.05 6.32 16.97
CA THR A 557 -23.36 5.68 17.12
C THR A 557 -23.38 4.68 18.28
N GLY A 558 -22.35 3.82 18.36
CA GLY A 558 -22.19 2.85 19.44
C GLY A 558 -21.99 3.52 20.81
N ASN A 559 -21.23 4.61 20.87
CA ASN A 559 -20.94 5.35 22.08
C ASN A 559 -22.17 6.11 22.60
N VAL A 560 -22.93 6.75 21.71
CA VAL A 560 -24.19 7.45 22.07
C VAL A 560 -25.21 6.45 22.59
N LEU A 561 -25.45 5.37 21.85
CA LEU A 561 -26.46 4.37 22.23
C LEU A 561 -26.07 3.65 23.53
N GLY A 562 -24.79 3.29 23.68
CA GLY A 562 -24.28 2.69 24.90
C GLY A 562 -24.33 3.65 26.09
N GLY A 563 -24.09 4.95 25.86
CA GLY A 563 -24.13 5.99 26.89
C GLY A 563 -25.54 6.20 27.43
N LEU A 564 -26.53 6.23 26.53
CA LEU A 564 -27.96 6.26 26.90
C LEU A 564 -28.35 5.03 27.74
N LEU A 565 -27.92 3.83 27.32
CA LEU A 565 -28.15 2.61 28.09
C LEU A 565 -27.45 2.61 29.46
N ALA A 566 -26.25 3.19 29.57
CA ALA A 566 -25.52 3.33 30.83
C ALA A 566 -26.22 4.33 31.79
N ALA A 567 -26.73 5.43 31.24
CA ALA A 567 -27.37 6.51 32.01
C ALA A 567 -28.81 6.17 32.44
N VAL A 568 -29.64 5.74 31.49
CA VAL A 568 -31.10 5.57 31.67
C VAL A 568 -31.48 4.11 31.97
N GLY A 569 -30.60 3.16 31.65
CA GLY A 569 -30.89 1.73 31.78
C GLY A 569 -31.18 1.25 33.21
N SER A 570 -32.08 0.28 33.32
CA SER A 570 -32.38 -0.37 34.61
C SER A 570 -31.12 -1.01 35.24
N PRO A 571 -30.96 -1.00 36.57
CA PRO A 571 -29.75 -1.50 37.25
C PRO A 571 -29.41 -2.97 36.96
N ARG A 572 -30.38 -3.78 36.50
CA ARG A 572 -30.19 -5.22 36.22
C ARG A 572 -30.04 -5.55 34.74
N ARG A 573 -30.81 -4.92 33.84
CA ARG A 573 -30.81 -5.21 32.39
C ARG A 573 -30.08 -4.16 31.55
N GLY A 574 -30.21 -2.87 31.87
CA GLY A 574 -29.60 -1.78 31.11
C GLY A 574 -28.08 -1.71 31.28
N GLN A 575 -27.60 -1.82 32.52
CA GLN A 575 -26.16 -1.78 32.82
C GLN A 575 -25.38 -2.95 32.18
N ARG A 576 -25.94 -4.17 32.18
CA ARG A 576 -25.30 -5.34 31.55
C ARG A 576 -25.19 -5.22 30.02
N LYS A 577 -26.09 -4.45 29.38
CA LYS A 577 -26.15 -4.30 27.92
C LYS A 577 -25.53 -3.00 27.39
N ALA A 578 -25.10 -2.08 28.27
CA ALA A 578 -24.59 -0.76 27.87
C ALA A 578 -23.38 -0.83 26.91
N THR A 579 -22.53 -1.84 27.03
CA THR A 579 -21.37 -2.03 26.13
C THR A 579 -21.69 -2.74 24.81
N THR A 580 -22.91 -3.29 24.65
CA THR A 580 -23.29 -4.07 23.46
C THR A 580 -23.31 -3.22 22.17
N PRO A 581 -23.84 -1.99 22.16
CA PRO A 581 -23.76 -1.12 20.98
C PRO A 581 -22.33 -0.87 20.50
N GLY A 582 -21.43 -0.49 21.40
CA GLY A 582 -20.01 -0.28 21.06
C GLY A 582 -19.34 -1.54 20.50
N LYS A 583 -19.59 -2.71 21.09
CA LYS A 583 -19.07 -4.00 20.56
C LYS A 583 -19.61 -4.32 19.16
N THR A 584 -20.89 -4.07 18.92
CA THR A 584 -21.52 -4.29 17.60
C THR A 584 -20.95 -3.34 16.57
N ALA A 585 -20.76 -2.06 16.94
CA ALA A 585 -20.10 -1.07 16.10
C ALA A 585 -18.67 -1.50 15.72
N THR A 586 -17.90 -2.05 16.67
CA THR A 586 -16.56 -2.59 16.39
C THR A 586 -16.59 -3.72 15.37
N ILE A 587 -17.49 -4.70 15.52
CA ILE A 587 -17.62 -5.82 14.56
C ILE A 587 -17.96 -5.30 13.18
N VAL A 588 -18.95 -4.40 13.08
CA VAL A 588 -19.36 -3.80 11.80
C VAL A 588 -18.23 -3.00 11.16
N ALA A 589 -17.48 -2.22 11.94
CA ALA A 589 -16.35 -1.45 11.46
C ALA A 589 -15.21 -2.34 10.94
N MET A 590 -14.86 -3.41 11.67
CA MET A 590 -13.85 -4.39 11.23
C MET A 590 -14.26 -5.08 9.92
N LEU A 591 -15.48 -5.62 9.85
CA LEU A 591 -16.00 -6.27 8.65
C LEU A 591 -16.08 -5.30 7.46
N GLY A 592 -16.53 -4.06 7.72
CA GLY A 592 -16.58 -3.00 6.72
C GLY A 592 -15.20 -2.61 6.18
N GLY A 593 -14.20 -2.52 7.07
CA GLY A 593 -12.80 -2.27 6.72
C GLY A 593 -12.22 -3.39 5.86
N THR A 594 -12.33 -4.64 6.30
CA THR A 594 -11.89 -5.83 5.53
C THR A 594 -12.57 -5.91 4.17
N TRP A 595 -13.89 -5.71 4.12
CA TRP A 595 -14.64 -5.76 2.85
C TRP A 595 -14.26 -4.62 1.90
N ALA A 596 -14.00 -3.42 2.43
CA ALA A 596 -13.52 -2.28 1.64
C ALA A 596 -12.11 -2.52 1.08
N ALA A 597 -11.22 -3.17 1.85
CA ALA A 597 -9.88 -3.54 1.39
C ALA A 597 -9.93 -4.57 0.25
N VAL A 598 -10.73 -5.64 0.39
CA VAL A 598 -11.01 -6.61 -0.69
C VAL A 598 -11.59 -5.90 -1.92
N ARG A 599 -12.55 -4.99 -1.69
CA ARG A 599 -13.04 -3.94 -2.62
C ARG A 599 -11.92 -3.32 -3.45
N SER A 600 -11.06 -2.61 -2.74
CA SER A 600 -10.00 -1.77 -3.29
C SER A 600 -8.97 -2.60 -4.06
N ALA A 601 -8.47 -3.68 -3.46
CA ALA A 601 -7.47 -4.56 -4.07
C ALA A 601 -7.99 -5.28 -5.31
N GLY A 602 -9.30 -5.51 -5.41
CA GLY A 602 -9.96 -6.14 -6.55
C GLY A 602 -10.27 -5.20 -7.73
N ARG A 603 -10.05 -3.89 -7.60
CA ARG A 603 -10.32 -2.94 -8.70
C ARG A 603 -9.42 -3.23 -9.91
N PRO A 604 -9.94 -3.15 -11.15
CA PRO A 604 -9.10 -3.19 -12.33
C PRO A 604 -8.14 -2.01 -12.31
N VAL A 605 -6.97 -2.20 -12.91
CA VAL A 605 -6.04 -1.10 -13.17
C VAL A 605 -6.67 -0.23 -14.26
N PRO A 606 -6.53 1.11 -14.22
CA PRO A 606 -6.84 1.91 -15.40
C PRO A 606 -6.11 1.35 -16.62
N PRO A 607 -6.72 1.37 -17.82
CA PRO A 607 -6.04 0.92 -19.03
C PRO A 607 -4.75 1.74 -19.21
N PRO A 608 -3.68 1.13 -19.74
CA PRO A 608 -2.47 1.86 -20.06
C PRO A 608 -2.78 2.91 -21.14
N ALA A 609 -2.29 4.13 -20.95
CA ALA A 609 -2.22 5.15 -21.99
C ALA A 609 -0.99 4.88 -22.85
N VAL A 610 -1.12 5.12 -24.15
CA VAL A 610 -0.01 4.96 -25.09
C VAL A 610 0.48 6.34 -25.47
N HIS A 611 1.64 6.72 -24.94
CA HIS A 611 2.31 8.00 -25.22
C HIS A 611 3.30 7.89 -26.38
N THR A 612 3.38 6.72 -27.01
CA THR A 612 4.24 6.51 -28.16
C THR A 612 3.70 7.36 -29.31
N PRO A 613 4.50 8.26 -29.90
CA PRO A 613 4.05 9.09 -31.02
C PRO A 613 4.02 8.27 -32.31
N TRP A 614 3.11 7.29 -32.40
CA TRP A 614 3.00 6.34 -33.52
C TRP A 614 2.90 7.04 -34.88
N HIS A 615 2.28 8.22 -34.92
CA HIS A 615 2.15 9.05 -36.12
C HIS A 615 3.50 9.59 -36.65
N ALA A 616 4.52 9.73 -35.80
CA ALA A 616 5.83 10.27 -36.15
C ALA A 616 6.86 9.16 -36.45
N LEU A 617 6.57 7.90 -36.10
CA LEU A 617 7.47 6.78 -36.31
C LEU A 617 7.43 6.28 -37.77
N ASP A 618 8.56 5.79 -38.26
CA ASP A 618 8.64 5.15 -39.57
C ASP A 618 7.82 3.83 -39.58
N PRO A 619 7.12 3.46 -40.68
CA PRO A 619 6.31 2.23 -40.72
C PRO A 619 7.04 0.96 -40.29
N ASP A 620 8.34 0.82 -40.58
CA ASP A 620 9.12 -0.35 -40.16
C ASP A 620 9.34 -0.38 -38.65
N GLU A 621 9.62 0.77 -38.04
CA GLU A 621 9.76 0.92 -36.59
C GLU A 621 8.43 0.64 -35.87
N VAL A 622 7.31 1.09 -36.43
CA VAL A 622 5.97 0.80 -35.90
C VAL A 622 5.72 -0.71 -35.89
N ARG A 623 5.98 -1.40 -37.01
CA ARG A 623 5.84 -2.87 -37.10
C ARG A 623 6.73 -3.59 -36.10
N HIS A 624 7.97 -3.14 -35.93
CA HIS A 624 8.90 -3.74 -34.98
C HIS A 624 8.41 -3.59 -33.54
N ARG A 625 8.06 -2.37 -33.12
CA ARG A 625 7.53 -2.12 -31.77
C ARG A 625 6.23 -2.86 -31.50
N LEU A 626 5.33 -2.96 -32.49
CA LEU A 626 4.12 -3.76 -32.37
C LEU A 626 4.42 -5.26 -32.19
N ALA A 627 5.46 -5.78 -32.84
CA ALA A 627 5.90 -7.17 -32.66
C ALA A 627 6.52 -7.46 -31.29
N GLU A 628 7.10 -6.44 -30.63
CA GLU A 628 7.62 -6.53 -29.27
C GLU A 628 6.52 -6.44 -28.20
N LEU A 629 5.34 -5.91 -28.54
CA LEU A 629 4.23 -5.86 -27.61
C LEU A 629 3.80 -7.29 -27.24
N PRO A 630 3.62 -7.59 -25.93
CA PRO A 630 3.15 -8.90 -25.53
C PRO A 630 1.79 -9.20 -26.15
N ASP A 631 1.72 -10.35 -26.82
CA ASP A 631 0.59 -10.82 -27.59
C ASP A 631 -0.72 -10.76 -26.77
N ASP A 632 -1.68 -9.92 -27.20
CA ASP A 632 -2.96 -9.72 -26.49
C ASP A 632 -3.81 -11.00 -26.41
N ALA A 633 -3.41 -12.06 -27.13
CA ALA A 633 -3.97 -13.41 -27.02
C ALA A 633 -3.92 -13.99 -25.59
N GLU A 634 -2.98 -13.56 -24.75
CA GLU A 634 -2.91 -13.97 -23.34
C GLU A 634 -3.88 -13.19 -22.42
N ARG A 635 -4.50 -12.10 -22.90
CA ARG A 635 -5.61 -11.39 -22.22
C ARG A 635 -6.97 -12.04 -22.45
N ARG A 636 -7.04 -13.33 -22.82
CA ARG A 636 -8.20 -14.12 -22.39
C ARG A 636 -8.23 -14.05 -20.86
N PRO A 637 -9.29 -13.56 -20.20
CA PRO A 637 -9.37 -13.66 -18.75
C PRO A 637 -9.22 -15.13 -18.39
N ARG A 638 -8.04 -15.52 -17.88
CA ARG A 638 -7.76 -16.89 -17.42
C ARG A 638 -8.91 -17.28 -16.51
N ARG A 639 -9.72 -18.23 -16.97
CA ARG A 639 -10.90 -18.79 -16.27
C ARG A 639 -10.48 -19.63 -15.05
N LEU A 640 -9.54 -19.14 -14.24
CA LEU A 640 -9.01 -19.83 -13.07
C LEU A 640 -9.92 -19.71 -11.83
N LEU A 641 -11.05 -19.01 -11.92
CA LEU A 641 -12.09 -18.94 -10.88
C LEU A 641 -13.47 -19.26 -11.46
N ALA A 642 -13.62 -20.46 -12.04
CA ALA A 642 -14.87 -20.91 -12.64
C ALA A 642 -16.03 -21.19 -11.65
N PRO A 643 -15.85 -21.71 -10.41
CA PRO A 643 -17.02 -22.05 -9.60
C PRO A 643 -17.66 -20.85 -8.88
N VAL A 644 -16.93 -19.74 -8.65
CA VAL A 644 -17.45 -18.57 -7.91
C VAL A 644 -18.05 -17.49 -8.84
N ARG A 645 -17.60 -17.43 -10.10
CA ARG A 645 -18.14 -16.47 -11.08
C ARG A 645 -19.36 -16.96 -11.85
N TRP A 646 -19.63 -18.26 -11.90
CA TRP A 646 -20.85 -18.78 -12.56
C TRP A 646 -22.14 -18.39 -11.81
N ALA A 647 -22.08 -18.25 -10.48
CA ALA A 647 -23.19 -17.70 -9.70
C ALA A 647 -23.45 -16.19 -9.94
N GLY A 648 -22.42 -15.42 -10.34
CA GLY A 648 -22.54 -13.98 -10.66
C GLY A 648 -22.70 -13.67 -12.15
N GLY A 649 -22.64 -14.68 -13.02
CA GLY A 649 -22.82 -14.58 -14.48
C GLY A 649 -24.25 -14.86 -14.95
N LEU A 650 -25.11 -15.39 -14.07
CA LEU A 650 -26.53 -15.57 -14.37
C LEU A 650 -27.24 -14.20 -14.39
N PRO A 651 -27.98 -13.84 -15.46
CA PRO A 651 -28.73 -12.59 -15.52
C PRO A 651 -29.72 -12.43 -14.35
N GLN A 652 -30.16 -13.56 -13.79
CA GLN A 652 -31.04 -13.65 -12.63
C GLN A 652 -30.42 -13.15 -11.30
N VAL A 653 -29.08 -13.09 -11.18
CA VAL A 653 -28.39 -12.67 -9.93
C VAL A 653 -27.82 -11.24 -10.03
N ARG A 654 -27.57 -10.74 -11.25
CA ARG A 654 -27.02 -9.38 -11.48
C ARG A 654 -28.02 -8.27 -11.16
N GLY A 655 -29.27 -8.39 -11.60
CA GLY A 655 -30.33 -7.42 -11.30
C GLY A 655 -30.52 -7.18 -9.80
N PRO A 656 -30.78 -8.22 -8.98
CA PRO A 656 -30.97 -8.04 -7.55
C PRO A 656 -29.70 -7.59 -6.81
N ALA A 657 -28.50 -8.04 -7.22
CA ALA A 657 -27.25 -7.59 -6.60
C ALA A 657 -26.94 -6.11 -6.89
N ARG A 658 -27.22 -5.64 -8.13
CA ARG A 658 -27.10 -4.22 -8.51
C ARG A 658 -28.09 -3.38 -7.71
N LEU A 659 -29.34 -3.84 -7.58
CA LEU A 659 -30.37 -3.18 -6.76
C LEU A 659 -29.97 -3.07 -5.29
N VAL A 660 -29.52 -4.16 -4.67
CA VAL A 660 -29.07 -4.14 -3.27
C VAL A 660 -27.90 -3.16 -3.10
N ARG A 661 -26.94 -3.11 -4.04
CA ARG A 661 -25.83 -2.16 -3.97
C ARG A 661 -26.31 -0.71 -4.08
N THR A 662 -27.23 -0.41 -4.98
CA THR A 662 -27.76 0.95 -5.17
C THR A 662 -28.57 1.40 -3.97
N VAL A 663 -29.44 0.53 -3.44
CA VAL A 663 -30.20 0.81 -2.21
C VAL A 663 -29.26 0.98 -1.01
N ALA A 664 -28.20 0.18 -0.90
CA ALA A 664 -27.21 0.35 0.17
C ALA A 664 -26.43 1.67 0.04
N ALA A 665 -26.21 2.17 -1.18
CA ALA A 665 -25.60 3.48 -1.41
C ALA A 665 -26.54 4.62 -0.97
N GLU A 666 -27.84 4.52 -1.25
CA GLU A 666 -28.85 5.49 -0.79
C GLU A 666 -28.99 5.46 0.76
N LEU A 667 -28.90 4.28 1.39
CA LEU A 667 -28.87 4.16 2.85
C LEU A 667 -27.58 4.70 3.49
N ALA A 668 -26.52 4.90 2.71
CA ALA A 668 -25.26 5.48 3.18
C ALA A 668 -25.23 7.01 3.12
N ASP A 669 -26.31 7.66 2.66
CA ASP A 669 -26.48 9.11 2.65
C ASP A 669 -26.32 9.69 4.08
N PRO A 670 -25.53 10.76 4.32
CA PRO A 670 -25.25 11.35 5.63
C PRO A 670 -26.44 11.50 6.61
N LEU A 671 -27.68 11.70 6.13
CA LEU A 671 -28.87 11.83 6.99
C LEU A 671 -29.42 10.48 7.47
N THR A 672 -29.24 9.41 6.70
CA THR A 672 -29.83 8.10 6.99
C THR A 672 -29.26 7.43 8.25
N PRO A 673 -27.92 7.42 8.51
CA PRO A 673 -27.37 6.91 9.76
C PRO A 673 -27.86 7.66 11.00
N VAL A 674 -28.13 8.96 10.89
CA VAL A 674 -28.68 9.77 12.00
C VAL A 674 -30.09 9.31 12.34
N LEU A 675 -30.95 9.16 11.32
CA LEU A 675 -32.31 8.65 11.48
C LEU A 675 -32.34 7.21 12.00
N GLY A 676 -31.46 6.35 11.48
CA GLY A 676 -31.28 4.99 11.96
C GLY A 676 -30.84 4.92 13.43
N THR A 677 -29.98 5.84 13.86
CA THR A 677 -29.57 5.98 15.27
C THR A 677 -30.74 6.40 16.14
N GLY A 678 -31.55 7.36 15.69
CA GLY A 678 -32.78 7.76 16.37
C GLY A 678 -33.75 6.60 16.55
N ALA A 679 -34.04 5.88 15.46
CA ALA A 679 -34.91 4.70 15.50
C ALA A 679 -34.39 3.62 16.47
N ALA A 680 -33.08 3.35 16.47
CA ALA A 680 -32.46 2.41 17.40
C ALA A 680 -32.57 2.87 18.87
N ALA A 681 -32.39 4.17 19.13
CA ALA A 681 -32.56 4.75 20.47
C ALA A 681 -34.01 4.64 20.96
N THR A 682 -34.99 4.97 20.10
CA THR A 682 -36.43 4.84 20.39
C THR A 682 -36.83 3.39 20.69
N ALA A 683 -36.33 2.43 19.91
CA ALA A 683 -36.54 1.00 20.17
C ALA A 683 -35.98 0.57 21.55
N MET A 684 -34.81 1.11 21.93
CA MET A 684 -34.17 0.80 23.21
C MET A 684 -34.88 1.43 24.41
N LEU A 685 -35.57 2.55 24.21
CA LEU A 685 -36.42 3.18 25.23
C LEU A 685 -37.76 2.46 25.44
N GLY A 686 -38.08 1.47 24.59
CA GLY A 686 -39.27 0.62 24.71
C GLY A 686 -40.37 0.94 23.70
N GLU A 687 -40.17 1.92 22.83
CA GLU A 687 -41.13 2.37 21.82
C GLU A 687 -40.86 1.66 20.48
N ALA A 688 -41.12 0.35 20.45
CA ALA A 688 -40.82 -0.47 19.27
C ALA A 688 -41.63 -0.06 18.02
N THR A 689 -42.84 0.48 18.20
CA THR A 689 -43.71 0.95 17.11
C THR A 689 -43.10 2.12 16.35
N ASP A 690 -42.58 3.11 17.07
CA ASP A 690 -42.05 4.34 16.50
C ASP A 690 -40.73 4.07 15.78
N ALA A 691 -39.90 3.20 16.35
CA ALA A 691 -38.69 2.71 15.71
C ALA A 691 -38.98 1.95 14.39
N VAL A 692 -40.01 1.10 14.37
CA VAL A 692 -40.42 0.38 13.15
C VAL A 692 -40.97 1.35 12.10
N LEU A 693 -41.70 2.39 12.52
CA LEU A 693 -42.23 3.40 11.61
C LEU A 693 -41.11 4.20 10.94
N VAL A 694 -40.15 4.72 11.72
CA VAL A 694 -38.98 5.42 11.16
C VAL A 694 -38.17 4.48 10.27
N GLY A 695 -37.86 3.27 10.74
CA GLY A 695 -37.07 2.30 9.97
C GLY A 695 -37.72 1.90 8.65
N SER A 696 -39.03 1.68 8.64
CA SER A 696 -39.78 1.30 7.43
C SER A 696 -39.82 2.43 6.40
N VAL A 697 -40.04 3.68 6.82
CA VAL A 697 -40.01 4.84 5.92
C VAL A 697 -38.61 5.03 5.31
N THR A 698 -37.55 4.93 6.12
CA THR A 698 -36.16 5.05 5.64
C THR A 698 -35.81 3.96 4.62
N VAL A 699 -36.12 2.70 4.92
CA VAL A 699 -35.85 1.58 4.00
C VAL A 699 -36.70 1.69 2.74
N GLY A 700 -37.98 2.07 2.88
CA GLY A 700 -38.89 2.28 1.75
C GLY A 700 -38.38 3.37 0.80
N ASN A 701 -37.95 4.51 1.34
CA ASN A 701 -37.40 5.60 0.54
C ASN A 701 -36.12 5.18 -0.20
N ALA A 702 -35.19 4.52 0.48
CA ALA A 702 -33.95 4.04 -0.15
C ALA A 702 -34.22 2.99 -1.24
N LEU A 703 -35.22 2.13 -1.06
CA LEU A 703 -35.64 1.16 -2.07
C LEU A 703 -36.16 1.86 -3.33
N VAL A 704 -37.05 2.85 -3.16
CA VAL A 704 -37.61 3.63 -4.28
C VAL A 704 -36.51 4.38 -5.03
N SER A 705 -35.64 5.11 -4.31
CA SER A 705 -34.51 5.83 -4.91
C SER A 705 -33.55 4.89 -5.62
N GLY A 706 -33.22 3.74 -5.02
CA GLY A 706 -32.34 2.75 -5.62
C GLY A 706 -32.90 2.15 -6.91
N LEU A 707 -34.21 1.88 -6.96
CA LEU A 707 -34.92 1.44 -8.17
C LEU A 707 -34.89 2.51 -9.26
N GLN A 708 -35.11 3.78 -8.91
CA GLN A 708 -35.08 4.89 -9.86
C GLN A 708 -33.70 5.07 -10.48
N ARG A 709 -32.65 5.06 -9.66
CA ARG A 709 -31.26 5.19 -10.11
C ARG A 709 -30.85 4.04 -11.05
N LEU A 710 -31.23 2.81 -10.73
CA LEU A 710 -30.97 1.67 -11.62
C LEU A 710 -31.63 1.79 -12.99
N ARG A 711 -32.88 2.25 -13.03
CA ARG A 711 -33.60 2.45 -14.30
C ARG A 711 -32.90 3.50 -15.16
N ALA A 712 -32.44 4.59 -14.56
CA ALA A 712 -31.69 5.62 -15.27
C ALA A 712 -30.37 5.10 -15.83
N GLU A 713 -29.57 4.39 -15.02
CA GLU A 713 -28.29 3.82 -15.48
C GLU A 713 -28.48 2.80 -16.60
N THR A 714 -29.51 1.95 -16.51
CA THR A 714 -29.77 0.91 -17.52
C THR A 714 -30.19 1.53 -18.86
N ALA A 715 -30.96 2.63 -18.83
CA ALA A 715 -31.35 3.36 -20.02
C ALA A 715 -30.15 4.07 -20.69
N LEU A 716 -29.21 4.58 -19.89
CA LEU A 716 -27.94 5.14 -20.37
C LEU A 716 -27.04 4.07 -21.00
N GLU A 717 -26.93 2.91 -20.36
CA GLU A 717 -26.10 1.79 -20.80
C GLU A 717 -26.60 1.22 -22.15
N SER A 718 -27.93 1.19 -22.38
CA SER A 718 -28.49 0.77 -23.67
C SER A 718 -28.25 1.76 -24.81
N LEU A 719 -28.12 3.06 -24.53
CA LEU A 719 -27.86 4.08 -25.57
C LEU A 719 -26.40 4.08 -26.04
N LEU A 720 -25.47 3.58 -25.23
CA LEU A 720 -24.03 3.56 -25.53
C LEU A 720 -23.58 2.31 -26.30
N LEU A 721 -24.43 1.29 -26.43
CA LEU A 721 -24.08 -0.02 -26.99
C LEU A 721 -24.43 -0.19 -28.49
N GLU A 722 -24.95 0.84 -29.16
CA GLU A 722 -25.65 0.71 -30.46
C GLU A 722 -24.85 1.11 -31.72
N GLN A 723 -23.54 1.33 -31.67
CA GLN A 723 -22.75 1.63 -32.89
C GLN A 723 -21.41 0.88 -32.90
N ASP A 724 -21.31 -0.17 -33.72
CA ASP A 724 -20.04 -0.86 -34.02
C ASP A 724 -19.82 -0.75 -35.54
N VAL A 725 -18.71 -0.13 -35.95
CA VAL A 725 -18.37 0.21 -37.35
C VAL A 725 -17.83 -1.04 -38.08
N VAL A 726 -18.09 -1.21 -39.38
CA VAL A 726 -17.50 -2.29 -40.18
C VAL A 726 -16.14 -1.86 -40.72
N VAL A 727 -15.14 -2.73 -40.63
CA VAL A 727 -13.75 -2.47 -41.05
C VAL A 727 -13.26 -3.58 -41.99
N HIS A 728 -12.50 -3.18 -43.01
CA HIS A 728 -11.93 -4.06 -44.01
C HIS A 728 -10.51 -4.47 -43.64
N ARG A 729 -10.34 -5.66 -43.04
CA ARG A 729 -9.04 -6.20 -42.63
C ARG A 729 -8.39 -7.00 -43.76
N GLU A 730 -7.10 -6.80 -43.96
CA GLU A 730 -6.26 -7.61 -44.85
C GLU A 730 -5.71 -8.84 -44.12
N THR A 731 -5.75 -9.99 -44.78
CA THR A 731 -5.27 -11.28 -44.27
C THR A 731 -4.50 -12.03 -45.37
N ASP A 732 -3.77 -13.09 -45.01
CA ASP A 732 -3.07 -13.97 -45.98
C ASP A 732 -4.00 -14.56 -47.07
N GLY A 733 -5.32 -14.57 -46.83
CA GLY A 733 -6.36 -15.01 -47.77
C GLY A 733 -7.05 -13.90 -48.56
N GLY A 734 -6.64 -12.64 -48.42
CA GLY A 734 -7.28 -11.46 -49.01
C GLY A 734 -8.00 -10.58 -47.98
N ARG A 735 -9.05 -9.86 -48.40
CA ARG A 735 -9.84 -8.94 -47.55
C ARG A 735 -10.97 -9.65 -46.82
N GLU A 736 -11.16 -9.31 -45.55
CA GLU A 736 -12.26 -9.76 -44.69
C GLU A 736 -12.93 -8.56 -44.00
N ASP A 737 -14.26 -8.52 -44.02
CA ASP A 737 -15.03 -7.49 -43.33
C ASP A 737 -15.33 -7.93 -41.90
N VAL A 738 -14.89 -7.15 -40.92
CA VAL A 738 -15.04 -7.43 -39.49
C VAL A 738 -15.64 -6.23 -38.76
N PRO A 739 -16.40 -6.42 -37.68
CA PRO A 739 -16.76 -5.30 -36.81
C PRO A 739 -15.49 -4.70 -36.21
N GLY A 740 -15.46 -3.39 -35.96
CA GLY A 740 -14.32 -2.67 -35.41
C GLY A 740 -13.85 -3.25 -34.08
N SER A 741 -14.79 -3.74 -33.26
CA SER A 741 -14.51 -4.49 -32.03
C SER A 741 -13.71 -5.81 -32.22
N ALA A 742 -13.58 -6.32 -33.44
CA ALA A 742 -12.82 -7.52 -33.77
C ALA A 742 -11.40 -7.25 -34.32
N LEU A 743 -11.02 -5.99 -34.51
CA LEU A 743 -9.66 -5.61 -34.87
C LEU A 743 -8.66 -5.93 -33.76
N ARG A 744 -7.45 -6.30 -34.15
CA ARG A 744 -6.31 -6.53 -33.26
C ARG A 744 -5.19 -5.55 -33.59
N LEU A 745 -4.38 -5.22 -32.59
CA LEU A 745 -3.13 -4.48 -32.82
C LEU A 745 -2.26 -5.26 -33.81
N GLY A 746 -1.79 -4.56 -34.85
CA GLY A 746 -1.02 -5.15 -35.94
C GLY A 746 -1.85 -5.59 -37.15
N ASP A 747 -3.19 -5.58 -37.07
CA ASP A 747 -4.04 -5.81 -38.25
C ASP A 747 -3.79 -4.70 -39.28
N VAL A 748 -3.63 -5.10 -40.54
CA VAL A 748 -3.57 -4.17 -41.67
C VAL A 748 -5.00 -3.98 -42.16
N VAL A 749 -5.41 -2.72 -42.30
CA VAL A 749 -6.76 -2.37 -42.75
C VAL A 749 -6.69 -1.60 -44.05
N GLN A 750 -7.61 -1.90 -44.95
CA GLN A 750 -7.80 -1.17 -46.18
C GLN A 750 -8.92 -0.14 -45.97
N VAL A 751 -8.67 1.11 -46.37
CA VAL A 751 -9.64 2.20 -46.24
C VAL A 751 -10.04 2.64 -47.64
N GLU A 752 -11.35 2.64 -47.91
CA GLU A 752 -11.95 3.07 -49.16
C GLU A 752 -12.73 4.39 -48.98
N PRO A 753 -12.99 5.13 -50.07
CA PRO A 753 -13.78 6.35 -49.99
C PRO A 753 -15.17 6.10 -49.38
N GLY A 754 -15.47 6.82 -48.29
CA GLY A 754 -16.74 6.71 -47.56
C GLY A 754 -16.69 5.84 -46.30
N ASP A 755 -15.55 5.17 -46.05
CA ASP A 755 -15.34 4.42 -44.81
C ASP A 755 -15.15 5.35 -43.61
N VAL A 756 -15.62 4.88 -42.45
CA VAL A 756 -15.34 5.52 -41.16
C VAL A 756 -14.12 4.84 -40.55
N LEU A 757 -13.10 5.62 -40.20
CA LEU A 757 -11.93 5.11 -39.51
C LEU A 757 -12.31 4.69 -38.08
N ALA A 758 -12.30 3.38 -37.81
CA ALA A 758 -12.72 2.84 -36.51
C ALA A 758 -11.62 2.85 -35.44
N CYS A 759 -10.35 3.10 -35.83
CA CYS A 759 -9.20 3.09 -34.94
C CYS A 759 -8.06 3.96 -35.48
N ASP A 760 -7.13 4.33 -34.60
CA ASP A 760 -5.86 4.94 -34.98
C ASP A 760 -5.00 3.94 -35.79
N ALA A 761 -4.42 4.40 -36.91
CA ALA A 761 -3.61 3.56 -37.80
C ALA A 761 -2.38 4.29 -38.33
N ARG A 762 -1.34 3.52 -38.71
CA ARG A 762 -0.18 4.05 -39.42
C ARG A 762 -0.36 3.87 -40.93
N LEU A 763 -0.27 4.97 -41.68
CA LEU A 763 -0.29 4.93 -43.14
C LEU A 763 0.91 4.14 -43.68
N LEU A 764 0.62 3.05 -44.39
CA LEU A 764 1.62 2.22 -45.08
C LEU A 764 1.73 2.63 -46.55
N GLU A 765 0.58 2.81 -47.20
CA GLU A 765 0.45 3.26 -48.58
C GLU A 765 -0.79 4.16 -48.68
N ALA A 766 -0.72 5.22 -49.49
CA ALA A 766 -1.82 6.15 -49.69
C ALA A 766 -1.78 6.72 -51.11
N VAL A 767 -2.96 6.88 -51.72
CA VAL A 767 -3.15 7.48 -53.04
C VAL A 767 -4.30 8.49 -52.92
N ASP A 768 -4.01 9.79 -53.11
CA ASP A 768 -4.99 10.88 -53.03
C ASP A 768 -5.90 10.85 -51.78
N LEU A 769 -5.32 10.53 -50.62
CA LEU A 769 -6.06 10.40 -49.35
C LEU A 769 -6.45 11.77 -48.78
N GLU A 770 -7.73 11.94 -48.50
CA GLU A 770 -8.31 13.06 -47.75
C GLU A 770 -9.21 12.49 -46.65
N VAL A 771 -9.09 13.00 -45.43
CA VAL A 771 -9.83 12.53 -44.24
C VAL A 771 -10.50 13.74 -43.58
N ASP A 772 -11.79 13.60 -43.24
CA ASP A 772 -12.57 14.63 -42.54
C ASP A 772 -12.66 14.30 -41.03
N GLU A 773 -12.12 15.18 -40.20
CA GLU A 773 -12.15 15.07 -38.74
C GLU A 773 -13.37 15.84 -38.21
N SER A 774 -14.51 15.15 -38.11
CA SER A 774 -15.78 15.73 -37.66
C SER A 774 -16.20 15.15 -36.32
N ASN A 775 -16.56 16.03 -35.36
CA ASN A 775 -16.96 15.69 -33.99
C ASN A 775 -18.10 14.65 -33.83
N LEU A 776 -18.78 14.26 -34.92
CA LEU A 776 -19.91 13.33 -34.92
C LEU A 776 -19.58 11.95 -35.54
N THR A 777 -18.45 11.84 -36.24
CA THR A 777 -17.97 10.59 -36.88
C THR A 777 -16.71 10.03 -36.25
N GLY A 778 -16.07 10.80 -35.35
CA GLY A 778 -14.72 10.57 -34.85
C GLY A 778 -13.87 11.76 -35.23
#